data_AF-A0A925XXV6-F1
#
_entry.id   AF-A0A925XXV6-F1
#
_cell.length_a   1.000
_cell.length_b   1.000
_cell.length_c   1.000
_cell.angle_alpha   90.00
_cell.angle_beta   90.00
_cell.angle_gamma   90.00
#
_symmetry.space_group_name_H-M   'P 1'
#
loop_
_entity.id
_entity.type
_entity.pdbx_description
1 polymer ?
#
loop_
_entity_poly.entity_id
_entity_poly.type
_entity_poly.pdbx_seq_one_letter_code
_entity_poly.pdbx_strand_id
1 'polypeptide(L)'
;YFAVTPAVDQYTANAQVQAKASGRNAIYNKGGITFSANVATKAPATSRDGEPSLRTDFAGNTYAAGIRGVPAGIDLWYFDLKPSSSTFDPKMRVPVYRGQPDGLEGLDTLDVGADGGGDVDLAVGFANGTSGNPTLAYSSLVAANISTGNSTDLGQTFNLNPLGNLPGGVPGDDRQWLEFVGPNTVYLFYRTLAPAVTMIQRSDDGGFTYGPTASAGTLGQAGSIDVDKADGTVYISGSTGQVAVGIPPIDPLTGKPSTTLAPVTYTTYTAATDPNGVDHIFFVVKVADDAGTGKGKNGKPYGTVYVCYSNDKSIFIAHSLDKGKTWSKPVRVSDGSDTVTSVLPWFETGPVFGSVGVVWYGTTASTNSDAANWNVFYTQTFNATANTPTFRQAKASDHIVHGSNISEGGTLGNANRNLLDYFQIAFDPQGAAVIAYTDDHNDFDGHTFVTRQTSGSSIKGSGIKVPTPVEGANLEERPPAPSDGSQVVDFARDVEIGLVTSVEEDDPVDILAIKYGFTLKSDGKTLNRITARMKVSQLPATLPPSTTWRMNFSANTVANRADPGVSPAQDVTVDNNGEPYTAYVPYTFGVSDRGDQFWVSATTDVTGVASYSYGKAVRNPDGTLTYTRLGAADAGAFDTTNRIIRVEVSADKLNTAIPSGRPKILAKDYLAGLRGEAFGPASSSTKYDQTRGGSRIRLW
;
A
#
# COMPACT_ATOMS: atom_id res chain seq x y z
N TYR A 1 32.16 24.55 -10.88
CA TYR A 1 33.42 25.23 -10.56
C TYR A 1 34.52 24.19 -10.63
N PHE A 2 35.50 24.33 -11.51
CA PHE A 2 36.72 23.54 -11.47
C PHE A 2 37.78 24.39 -10.76
N ALA A 3 38.34 23.90 -9.66
CA ALA A 3 39.56 24.45 -9.08
C ALA A 3 40.70 23.54 -9.49
N VAL A 4 41.60 24.03 -10.34
CA VAL A 4 42.82 23.32 -10.71
C VAL A 4 43.91 23.79 -9.76
N THR A 5 44.55 22.86 -9.04
CA THR A 5 45.72 23.16 -8.22
C THR A 5 46.88 23.53 -9.15
N PRO A 6 47.45 24.75 -9.09
CA PRO A 6 48.46 25.17 -10.05
C PRO A 6 49.81 24.50 -9.73
N ALA A 7 50.07 23.33 -10.32
CA ALA A 7 51.42 22.79 -10.60
C ALA A 7 51.42 21.35 -11.17
N VAL A 8 50.33 20.58 -11.06
CA VAL A 8 50.37 19.12 -11.33
C VAL A 8 49.57 18.69 -12.57
N ASP A 9 48.49 19.39 -12.92
CA ASP A 9 47.64 19.04 -14.08
C ASP A 9 47.49 20.21 -15.06
N GLN A 10 48.43 20.36 -15.99
CA GLN A 10 48.24 21.25 -17.14
C GLN A 10 47.42 20.52 -18.20
N TYR A 11 46.09 20.61 -18.10
CA TYR A 11 45.17 20.13 -19.12
C TYR A 11 45.40 20.89 -20.45
N THR A 12 45.72 20.18 -21.54
CA THR A 12 46.08 20.76 -22.85
C THR A 12 44.95 20.73 -23.89
N ALA A 13 43.69 20.46 -23.49
CA ALA A 13 42.56 20.46 -24.42
C ALA A 13 41.72 21.75 -24.35
N ASN A 14 40.93 21.99 -25.39
CA ASN A 14 40.02 23.13 -25.47
C ASN A 14 38.86 22.96 -24.46
N ALA A 15 38.76 23.87 -23.48
CA ALA A 15 37.60 23.95 -22.61
C ALA A 15 36.59 24.97 -23.18
N GLN A 16 35.35 24.55 -23.40
CA GLN A 16 34.26 25.45 -23.79
C GLN A 16 33.45 25.82 -22.54
N VAL A 17 33.39 27.12 -22.21
CA VAL A 17 32.46 27.63 -21.20
C VAL A 17 31.07 27.62 -21.80
N GLN A 18 30.27 26.61 -21.45
CA GLN A 18 28.85 26.60 -21.77
C GLN A 18 28.09 27.33 -20.66
N ALA A 19 27.07 28.11 -21.02
CA ALA A 19 26.13 28.64 -20.03
C ALA A 19 25.62 27.46 -19.19
N LYS A 20 25.70 27.56 -17.85
CA LYS A 20 25.06 26.56 -16.96
C LYS A 20 23.60 26.52 -17.39
N ALA A 21 23.23 25.45 -18.07
CA ALA A 21 21.91 25.38 -18.64
C ALA A 21 20.94 25.47 -17.44
N SER A 22 20.02 26.42 -17.46
CA SER A 22 19.10 26.69 -16.34
C SER A 22 18.32 25.42 -15.99
N GLY A 23 18.33 25.04 -14.71
CA GLY A 23 17.43 24.01 -14.20
C GLY A 23 15.98 24.50 -14.30
N ARG A 24 15.03 23.57 -14.34
CA ARG A 24 13.61 23.92 -14.19
C ARG A 24 13.34 24.14 -12.71
N ASN A 25 12.82 25.31 -12.37
CA ASN A 25 12.47 25.66 -11.00
C ASN A 25 10.95 25.77 -10.90
N ALA A 26 10.33 25.08 -9.96
CA ALA A 26 8.89 25.11 -9.78
C ALA A 26 8.43 26.20 -8.80
N ILE A 27 7.16 26.57 -8.90
CA ILE A 27 6.43 27.34 -7.90
C ILE A 27 5.60 26.36 -7.07
N TYR A 28 5.69 26.43 -5.74
CA TYR A 28 4.95 25.54 -4.85
C TYR A 28 3.85 26.31 -4.11
N ASN A 29 2.63 25.80 -4.24
CA ASN A 29 1.49 26.20 -3.43
C ASN A 29 1.19 25.08 -2.42
N LYS A 30 0.87 25.44 -1.18
CA LYS A 30 0.51 24.47 -0.13
C LYS A 30 -1.00 24.48 0.12
N GLY A 31 -1.56 23.31 0.37
CA GLY A 31 -2.96 23.13 0.74
C GLY A 31 -3.98 23.43 -0.36
N GLY A 32 -5.25 23.53 0.04
CA GLY A 32 -6.38 23.68 -0.90
C GLY A 32 -6.76 22.39 -1.62
N ILE A 33 -6.29 21.24 -1.11
CA ILE A 33 -6.70 19.88 -1.46
C ILE A 33 -6.89 19.16 -0.12
N THR A 34 -7.99 18.43 0.03
CA THR A 34 -8.25 17.58 1.19
C THR A 34 -8.55 16.17 0.74
N PHE A 35 -8.28 15.21 1.61
CA PHE A 35 -8.51 13.80 1.39
C PHE A 35 -9.56 13.27 2.40
N SER A 36 -10.21 12.16 2.08
CA SER A 36 -11.06 11.43 3.02
C SER A 36 -10.20 10.82 4.13
N ALA A 37 -10.86 10.39 5.22
CA ALA A 37 -10.16 9.62 6.24
C ALA A 37 -9.50 8.40 5.60
N ASN A 38 -8.29 8.07 6.03
CA ASN A 38 -7.56 6.92 5.51
C ASN A 38 -8.20 5.64 6.07
N VAL A 39 -8.53 4.69 5.19
CA VAL A 39 -9.29 3.49 5.54
C VAL A 39 -8.46 2.26 5.21
N ALA A 40 -8.21 1.40 6.19
CA ALA A 40 -7.59 0.09 5.97
C ALA A 40 -8.56 -0.83 5.22
N THR A 41 -8.06 -1.55 4.22
CA THR A 41 -8.73 -2.75 3.70
C THR A 41 -8.53 -3.91 4.68
N LYS A 42 -9.38 -4.94 4.56
CA LYS A 42 -9.34 -6.14 5.41
C LYS A 42 -9.71 -7.37 4.59
N ALA A 43 -9.00 -8.47 4.81
CA ALA A 43 -9.30 -9.77 4.24
C ALA A 43 -9.14 -10.87 5.32
N PRO A 44 -9.91 -11.97 5.24
CA PRO A 44 -9.76 -13.11 6.14
C PRO A 44 -8.40 -13.78 5.98
N ALA A 45 -7.87 -14.31 7.09
CA ALA A 45 -6.63 -15.10 7.19
C ALA A 45 -5.37 -14.32 6.81
N THR A 46 -5.47 -13.00 6.65
CA THR A 46 -4.39 -12.19 6.10
C THR A 46 -3.70 -11.38 7.19
N SER A 47 -2.49 -11.81 7.52
CA SER A 47 -1.56 -11.12 8.43
C SER A 47 -0.90 -9.86 7.85
N ARG A 48 -0.87 -9.69 6.52
CA ARG A 48 -0.32 -8.55 5.78
C ARG A 48 -0.98 -8.43 4.41
N ASP A 49 -1.22 -7.21 3.94
CA ASP A 49 -1.64 -6.95 2.55
C ASP A 49 -1.16 -5.59 2.04
N GLY A 50 0.13 -5.47 1.70
CA GLY A 50 0.70 -4.20 1.23
C GLY A 50 1.04 -4.20 -0.27
N GLU A 51 1.92 -3.29 -0.68
CA GLU A 51 2.29 -3.03 -2.09
C GLU A 51 1.08 -2.82 -3.02
N PRO A 52 0.18 -1.88 -2.71
CA PRO A 52 -1.08 -1.89 -3.40
C PRO A 52 -0.98 -1.44 -4.86
N SER A 53 -1.51 -2.28 -5.74
CA SER A 53 -1.88 -1.89 -7.10
C SER A 53 -3.30 -1.33 -7.09
N LEU A 54 -3.50 -0.20 -7.78
CA LEU A 54 -4.76 0.55 -7.83
C LEU A 54 -5.12 0.89 -9.27
N ARG A 55 -6.35 0.58 -9.67
CA ARG A 55 -6.93 1.02 -10.94
C ARG A 55 -8.34 1.54 -10.76
N THR A 56 -8.68 2.58 -11.49
CA THR A 56 -10.06 3.10 -11.59
C THR A 56 -10.42 3.19 -13.06
N ASP A 57 -11.53 2.58 -13.44
CA ASP A 57 -12.01 2.66 -14.82
C ASP A 57 -12.78 3.96 -15.09
N PHE A 58 -13.14 4.17 -16.36
CA PHE A 58 -13.84 5.38 -16.80
C PHE A 58 -15.24 5.55 -16.18
N ALA A 59 -15.86 4.48 -15.69
CA ALA A 59 -17.18 4.53 -15.08
C ALA A 59 -17.07 4.95 -13.61
N GLY A 60 -15.97 4.57 -12.94
CA GLY A 60 -15.75 4.73 -11.51
C GLY A 60 -15.74 3.40 -10.76
N ASN A 61 -15.56 2.27 -11.45
CA ASN A 61 -15.23 1.01 -10.78
C ASN A 61 -13.75 1.07 -10.37
N THR A 62 -13.49 1.00 -9.07
CA THR A 62 -12.14 1.13 -8.51
C THR A 62 -11.75 -0.16 -7.83
N TYR A 63 -10.53 -0.63 -8.12
CA TYR A 63 -9.96 -1.87 -7.60
C TYR A 63 -8.64 -1.55 -6.92
N ALA A 64 -8.47 -2.03 -5.70
CA ALA A 64 -7.19 -2.07 -5.01
C ALA A 64 -6.84 -3.53 -4.73
N ALA A 65 -5.61 -3.94 -5.01
CA ALA A 65 -5.09 -5.25 -4.61
C ALA A 65 -3.89 -5.08 -3.69
N GLY A 66 -3.56 -6.10 -2.90
CA GLY A 66 -2.39 -6.11 -2.02
C GLY A 66 -1.81 -7.53 -1.87
N ILE A 67 -0.52 -7.61 -1.58
CA ILE A 67 0.20 -8.89 -1.47
C ILE A 67 0.14 -9.47 -0.05
N ARG A 68 -0.21 -10.75 0.08
CA ARG A 68 -0.08 -11.51 1.34
C ARG A 68 1.37 -11.94 1.57
N GLY A 69 2.07 -12.23 0.48
CA GLY A 69 3.42 -12.80 0.43
C GLY A 69 3.40 -14.12 -0.31
N VAL A 70 4.54 -14.59 -0.83
CA VAL A 70 4.62 -15.93 -1.43
C VAL A 70 4.71 -16.99 -0.34
N PRO A 71 3.95 -18.08 -0.39
CA PRO A 71 2.96 -18.49 -1.40
C PRO A 71 1.50 -18.16 -1.03
N ALA A 72 1.26 -17.20 -0.16
CA ALA A 72 -0.07 -16.88 0.38
C ALA A 72 -0.98 -16.10 -0.60
N GLY A 73 -0.48 -15.63 -1.75
CA GLY A 73 -1.30 -15.01 -2.79
C GLY A 73 -1.55 -13.50 -2.62
N ILE A 74 -2.61 -13.01 -3.27
CA ILE A 74 -3.02 -11.60 -3.27
C ILE A 74 -4.49 -11.45 -2.86
N ASP A 75 -4.83 -10.28 -2.31
CA ASP A 75 -6.21 -9.89 -2.00
C ASP A 75 -6.70 -8.80 -2.94
N LEU A 76 -8.01 -8.77 -3.24
CA LEU A 76 -8.65 -7.72 -4.03
C LEU A 76 -9.82 -7.06 -3.27
N TRP A 77 -9.92 -5.73 -3.37
CA TRP A 77 -11.06 -4.95 -2.90
C TRP A 77 -11.62 -4.04 -3.99
N TYR A 78 -12.93 -3.84 -3.94
CA TYR A 78 -13.69 -3.00 -4.85
C TYR A 78 -14.29 -1.79 -4.14
N PHE A 79 -14.31 -0.64 -4.83
CA PHE A 79 -15.01 0.57 -4.44
C PHE A 79 -15.87 1.09 -5.60
N ASP A 80 -17.08 1.54 -5.27
CA ASP A 80 -17.97 2.18 -6.22
C ASP A 80 -17.79 3.70 -6.20
N LEU A 81 -16.97 4.21 -7.10
CA LEU A 81 -16.77 5.65 -7.33
C LEU A 81 -17.59 6.19 -8.51
N LYS A 82 -18.67 5.50 -8.90
CA LYS A 82 -19.60 5.95 -9.95
C LYS A 82 -20.56 7.00 -9.38
N PRO A 83 -20.48 8.30 -9.73
CA PRO A 83 -21.22 9.35 -9.02
C PRO A 83 -22.76 9.23 -9.07
N SER A 84 -23.29 8.53 -10.07
CA SER A 84 -24.72 8.30 -10.23
C SER A 84 -25.23 7.03 -9.55
N SER A 85 -24.33 6.23 -8.94
CA SER A 85 -24.69 4.97 -8.31
C SER A 85 -25.36 5.19 -6.96
N SER A 86 -26.35 4.36 -6.62
CA SER A 86 -26.94 4.36 -5.28
C SER A 86 -25.95 3.91 -4.20
N THR A 87 -24.87 3.22 -4.57
CA THR A 87 -23.80 2.76 -3.68
C THR A 87 -22.52 3.59 -3.79
N PHE A 88 -22.59 4.78 -4.39
CA PHE A 88 -21.43 5.67 -4.55
C PHE A 88 -20.75 5.98 -3.21
N ASP A 89 -19.46 5.64 -3.10
CA ASP A 89 -18.62 5.85 -1.92
C ASP A 89 -17.50 6.89 -2.17
N PRO A 90 -17.82 8.20 -2.26
CA PRO A 90 -16.84 9.25 -2.53
C PRO A 90 -15.79 9.46 -1.43
N LYS A 91 -15.87 8.69 -0.34
CA LYS A 91 -14.93 8.74 0.79
C LYS A 91 -14.13 7.43 0.95
N MET A 92 -14.40 6.41 0.14
CA MET A 92 -13.77 5.08 0.20
C MET A 92 -13.82 4.45 1.60
N ARG A 93 -14.96 4.58 2.28
CA ARG A 93 -15.14 4.12 3.66
C ARG A 93 -15.67 2.68 3.77
N VAL A 94 -16.11 2.07 2.67
CA VAL A 94 -16.64 0.69 2.63
C VAL A 94 -15.91 -0.13 1.56
N PRO A 95 -14.70 -0.65 1.84
CA PRO A 95 -14.05 -1.60 0.94
C PRO A 95 -14.87 -2.88 0.83
N VAL A 96 -15.18 -3.31 -0.40
CA VAL A 96 -15.84 -4.59 -0.66
C VAL A 96 -14.79 -5.63 -1.00
N TYR A 97 -14.55 -6.59 -0.10
CA TYR A 97 -13.63 -7.69 -0.37
C TYR A 97 -14.14 -8.55 -1.53
N ARG A 98 -13.24 -8.86 -2.48
CA ARG A 98 -13.53 -9.61 -3.70
C ARG A 98 -12.90 -11.01 -3.71
N GLY A 99 -12.18 -11.39 -2.66
CA GLY A 99 -11.48 -12.68 -2.59
C GLY A 99 -10.01 -12.57 -2.98
N GLN A 100 -9.40 -13.74 -3.20
CA GLN A 100 -8.03 -13.90 -3.66
C GLN A 100 -8.01 -14.27 -5.15
N PRO A 101 -7.69 -13.33 -6.07
CA PRO A 101 -7.74 -13.60 -7.51
C PRO A 101 -6.83 -14.75 -7.98
N ASP A 102 -5.75 -15.04 -7.27
CA ASP A 102 -4.75 -16.05 -7.62
C ASP A 102 -4.79 -17.31 -6.75
N GLY A 103 -5.80 -17.47 -5.88
CA GLY A 103 -5.96 -18.66 -5.05
C GLY A 103 -6.24 -19.91 -5.89
N LEU A 104 -5.47 -20.97 -5.67
CA LEU A 104 -5.51 -22.22 -6.44
C LEU A 104 -6.47 -23.28 -5.86
N GLU A 105 -7.23 -22.96 -4.81
CA GLU A 105 -8.15 -23.91 -4.18
C GLU A 105 -9.10 -24.56 -5.21
N GLY A 106 -8.99 -25.89 -5.38
CA GLY A 106 -9.84 -26.68 -6.26
C GLY A 106 -9.31 -26.92 -7.69
N LEU A 107 -8.09 -26.48 -8.02
CA LEU A 107 -7.44 -26.76 -9.30
C LEU A 107 -6.49 -27.99 -9.19
N ASP A 108 -6.68 -29.00 -10.05
CA ASP A 108 -5.86 -30.24 -10.13
C ASP A 108 -4.65 -30.07 -11.06
N THR A 109 -4.10 -28.86 -11.17
CA THR A 109 -2.99 -28.56 -12.10
C THR A 109 -1.65 -28.53 -11.37
N LEU A 110 -0.63 -29.09 -12.01
CA LEU A 110 0.78 -28.94 -11.62
C LEU A 110 1.17 -27.48 -11.85
N ASP A 111 0.90 -26.64 -10.86
CA ASP A 111 1.05 -25.19 -10.92
C ASP A 111 2.51 -24.74 -10.92
N VAL A 112 2.75 -23.51 -11.37
CA VAL A 112 4.06 -22.85 -11.39
C VAL A 112 4.68 -22.59 -10.00
N GLY A 113 4.07 -23.08 -8.92
CA GLY A 113 4.74 -23.23 -7.63
C GLY A 113 3.88 -23.07 -6.38
N ALA A 114 2.75 -22.36 -6.44
CA ALA A 114 1.68 -22.15 -5.42
C ALA A 114 0.90 -20.86 -5.75
N ASP A 115 0.06 -20.32 -4.85
CA ASP A 115 -0.49 -18.96 -4.99
C ASP A 115 0.68 -17.95 -4.98
N GLY A 116 0.48 -16.79 -5.61
CA GLY A 116 1.54 -15.81 -5.82
C GLY A 116 1.79 -14.95 -4.58
N GLY A 117 1.72 -13.63 -4.72
CA GLY A 117 1.90 -12.70 -3.61
C GLY A 117 3.31 -12.17 -3.43
N GLY A 118 4.21 -12.35 -4.41
CA GLY A 118 5.53 -11.71 -4.39
C GLY A 118 5.48 -10.24 -4.82
N ASP A 119 4.62 -9.94 -5.79
CA ASP A 119 4.30 -8.63 -6.38
C ASP A 119 2.89 -8.77 -6.98
N VAL A 120 2.15 -7.66 -7.12
CA VAL A 120 0.83 -7.63 -7.78
C VAL A 120 0.71 -6.44 -8.73
N ASP A 121 0.09 -6.61 -9.91
CA ASP A 121 -0.40 -5.45 -10.65
C ASP A 121 -1.74 -5.74 -11.31
N LEU A 122 -2.53 -4.67 -11.43
CA LEU A 122 -3.86 -4.65 -12.01
C LEU A 122 -3.85 -3.76 -13.26
N ALA A 123 -4.70 -4.08 -14.23
CA ALA A 123 -5.05 -3.14 -15.29
C ALA A 123 -6.52 -3.29 -15.67
N VAL A 124 -7.14 -2.22 -16.17
CA VAL A 124 -8.56 -2.23 -16.56
C VAL A 124 -8.71 -1.85 -18.02
N GLY A 125 -9.54 -2.60 -18.75
CA GLY A 125 -9.86 -2.33 -20.14
C GLY A 125 -10.61 -1.02 -20.33
N PHE A 126 -10.58 -0.50 -21.55
CA PHE A 126 -11.32 0.71 -21.90
C PHE A 126 -12.70 0.41 -22.49
N ALA A 127 -13.61 1.38 -22.43
CA ALA A 127 -14.95 1.25 -23.00
C ALA A 127 -14.88 0.96 -24.50
N ASN A 128 -15.64 -0.02 -24.96
CA ASN A 128 -15.74 -0.39 -26.38
C ASN A 128 -17.06 0.08 -27.05
N GLY A 129 -17.79 1.00 -26.41
CA GLY A 129 -19.11 1.44 -26.88
C GLY A 129 -20.26 0.44 -26.63
N THR A 130 -20.02 -0.70 -26.00
CA THR A 130 -21.04 -1.64 -25.50
C THR A 130 -21.22 -1.50 -23.98
N SER A 131 -22.44 -1.73 -23.47
CA SER A 131 -22.86 -1.48 -22.08
C SER A 131 -22.34 -2.51 -21.05
N GLY A 132 -21.14 -3.04 -21.22
CA GLY A 132 -20.53 -4.04 -20.33
C GLY A 132 -19.58 -3.42 -19.30
N ASN A 133 -19.31 -4.15 -18.23
CA ASN A 133 -18.24 -3.81 -17.29
C ASN A 133 -16.88 -3.97 -17.97
N PRO A 134 -15.92 -3.06 -17.74
CA PRO A 134 -14.56 -3.24 -18.24
C PRO A 134 -13.89 -4.49 -17.66
N THR A 135 -13.11 -5.18 -18.49
CA THR A 135 -12.29 -6.31 -18.05
C THR A 135 -11.23 -5.82 -17.07
N LEU A 136 -11.12 -6.49 -15.93
CA LEU A 136 -10.01 -6.36 -14.98
C LEU A 136 -9.01 -7.47 -15.29
N ALA A 137 -7.77 -7.12 -15.67
CA ALA A 137 -6.66 -8.05 -15.70
C ALA A 137 -5.86 -7.94 -14.40
N TYR A 138 -5.33 -9.06 -13.93
CA TYR A 138 -4.45 -9.11 -12.77
C TYR A 138 -3.26 -10.03 -13.02
N SER A 139 -2.19 -9.79 -12.27
CA SER A 139 -0.99 -10.61 -12.27
C SER A 139 -0.44 -10.73 -10.86
N SER A 140 0.15 -11.88 -10.54
CA SER A 140 0.69 -12.18 -9.22
C SER A 140 2.01 -12.94 -9.37
N LEU A 141 3.06 -12.53 -8.64
CA LEU A 141 4.37 -13.17 -8.71
C LEU A 141 4.39 -14.44 -7.85
N VAL A 142 4.58 -15.58 -8.50
CA VAL A 142 4.69 -16.93 -7.91
C VAL A 142 6.12 -17.42 -8.03
N ALA A 143 6.92 -17.36 -6.96
CA ALA A 143 8.25 -17.98 -6.89
C ALA A 143 9.14 -17.79 -8.14
N ALA A 144 9.25 -16.54 -8.62
CA ALA A 144 9.93 -16.16 -9.87
C ALA A 144 9.25 -16.66 -11.16
N ASN A 145 7.94 -16.75 -11.21
CA ASN A 145 7.09 -16.81 -12.39
C ASN A 145 5.88 -15.90 -12.15
N ILE A 146 5.08 -15.60 -13.17
CA ILE A 146 3.95 -14.68 -13.02
C ILE A 146 2.65 -15.41 -13.39
N SER A 147 1.77 -15.63 -12.42
CA SER A 147 0.38 -16.05 -12.71
C SER A 147 -0.41 -14.84 -13.21
N THR A 148 -1.37 -15.11 -14.08
CA THR A 148 -2.21 -14.07 -14.69
C THR A 148 -3.65 -14.50 -14.73
N GLY A 149 -4.55 -13.54 -14.84
CA GLY A 149 -5.96 -13.84 -15.03
C GLY A 149 -6.78 -12.60 -15.29
N ASN A 150 -8.09 -12.81 -15.37
CA ASN A 150 -9.02 -11.71 -15.55
C ASN A 150 -10.36 -11.89 -14.85
N SER A 151 -11.12 -10.80 -14.78
CA SER A 151 -12.50 -10.76 -14.35
C SER A 151 -13.29 -9.82 -15.27
N THR A 152 -14.54 -10.17 -15.55
CA THR A 152 -15.46 -9.36 -16.37
C THR A 152 -16.71 -8.91 -15.61
N ASP A 153 -16.76 -9.19 -14.31
CA ASP A 153 -17.93 -9.00 -13.45
C ASP A 153 -17.62 -8.18 -12.18
N LEU A 154 -16.67 -7.25 -12.29
CA LEU A 154 -16.21 -6.38 -11.21
C LEU A 154 -15.45 -7.11 -10.08
N GLY A 155 -14.72 -8.17 -10.45
CA GLY A 155 -13.95 -8.98 -9.52
C GLY A 155 -14.82 -9.88 -8.66
N GLN A 156 -16.05 -10.21 -9.07
CA GLN A 156 -16.89 -11.15 -8.31
C GLN A 156 -16.48 -12.60 -8.59
N THR A 157 -16.03 -12.88 -9.81
CA THR A 157 -15.41 -14.14 -10.21
C THR A 157 -14.11 -13.89 -10.97
N PHE A 158 -13.21 -14.87 -10.93
CA PHE A 158 -11.88 -14.80 -11.55
C PHE A 158 -11.63 -15.98 -12.48
N ASN A 159 -11.06 -15.69 -13.64
CA ASN A 159 -10.47 -16.67 -14.54
C ASN A 159 -8.97 -16.68 -14.33
N LEU A 160 -8.47 -17.63 -13.54
CA LEU A 160 -7.05 -17.80 -13.29
C LEU A 160 -6.40 -18.65 -14.39
N ASN A 161 -5.29 -18.16 -14.94
CA ASN A 161 -4.37 -18.94 -15.75
C ASN A 161 -3.10 -19.21 -14.92
N PRO A 162 -2.97 -20.39 -14.30
CA PRO A 162 -1.81 -20.71 -13.46
C PRO A 162 -0.52 -20.89 -14.27
N LEU A 163 -0.60 -21.16 -15.58
CA LEU A 163 0.60 -21.14 -16.44
C LEU A 163 1.12 -19.72 -16.68
N GLY A 164 0.24 -18.74 -16.52
CA GLY A 164 0.57 -17.33 -16.51
C GLY A 164 1.31 -16.88 -17.75
N ASN A 165 2.49 -16.31 -17.55
CA ASN A 165 3.35 -15.77 -18.61
C ASN A 165 4.19 -16.83 -19.35
N LEU A 166 4.35 -18.04 -18.80
CA LEU A 166 5.25 -19.08 -19.34
C LEU A 166 4.92 -19.52 -20.76
N PRO A 167 3.64 -19.65 -21.19
CA PRO A 167 3.32 -19.89 -22.59
C PRO A 167 3.81 -18.72 -23.47
N GLY A 168 5.00 -18.86 -24.06
CA GLY A 168 5.64 -17.82 -24.87
C GLY A 168 6.57 -16.88 -24.10
N GLY A 169 6.63 -16.97 -22.77
CA GLY A 169 7.53 -16.24 -21.89
C GLY A 169 8.83 -16.99 -21.59
N VAL A 170 9.57 -16.49 -20.60
CA VAL A 170 10.81 -17.08 -20.08
C VAL A 170 10.60 -17.19 -18.56
N PRO A 171 10.91 -18.32 -17.92
CA PRO A 171 10.76 -18.47 -16.47
C PRO A 171 11.84 -17.72 -15.69
N GLY A 172 11.64 -17.58 -14.39
CA GLY A 172 12.59 -16.91 -13.50
C GLY A 172 12.46 -15.41 -13.64
N ASP A 173 11.32 -14.87 -13.19
CA ASP A 173 10.87 -13.49 -13.38
C ASP A 173 10.76 -12.72 -12.07
N ASP A 174 10.64 -11.41 -12.19
CA ASP A 174 10.52 -10.46 -11.09
C ASP A 174 9.83 -9.17 -11.56
N ARG A 175 9.05 -8.54 -10.67
CA ARG A 175 8.41 -7.23 -10.82
C ARG A 175 7.63 -7.02 -12.12
N GLN A 176 6.40 -7.53 -12.13
CA GLN A 176 5.49 -7.41 -13.24
C GLN A 176 4.59 -6.16 -13.22
N TRP A 177 4.21 -5.70 -14.41
CA TRP A 177 3.30 -4.58 -14.62
C TRP A 177 2.35 -4.84 -15.79
N LEU A 178 1.12 -4.36 -15.65
CA LEU A 178 0.06 -4.49 -16.63
C LEU A 178 -0.40 -3.12 -17.14
N GLU A 179 -0.64 -3.02 -18.45
CA GLU A 179 -1.33 -1.87 -19.03
C GLU A 179 -2.17 -2.26 -20.25
N PHE A 180 -3.39 -1.74 -20.33
CA PHE A 180 -4.30 -2.03 -21.43
C PHE A 180 -4.05 -1.12 -22.64
N VAL A 181 -4.35 -1.63 -23.83
CA VAL A 181 -4.69 -0.85 -25.00
C VAL A 181 -6.05 -1.30 -25.53
N GLY A 182 -7.02 -0.40 -25.47
CA GLY A 182 -8.41 -0.73 -25.80
C GLY A 182 -9.09 -1.69 -24.79
N PRO A 183 -10.07 -2.48 -25.23
CA PRO A 183 -10.98 -3.23 -24.35
C PRO A 183 -10.41 -4.53 -23.78
N ASN A 184 -9.61 -5.25 -24.58
CA ASN A 184 -9.24 -6.65 -24.36
C ASN A 184 -7.75 -6.91 -24.59
N THR A 185 -6.99 -5.93 -25.07
CA THR A 185 -5.56 -6.10 -25.27
C THR A 185 -4.81 -5.52 -24.08
N VAL A 186 -3.96 -6.32 -23.46
CA VAL A 186 -3.17 -5.92 -22.29
C VAL A 186 -1.73 -6.39 -22.46
N TYR A 187 -0.78 -5.52 -22.11
CA TYR A 187 0.63 -5.85 -22.06
C TYR A 187 1.03 -6.28 -20.66
N LEU A 188 1.91 -7.27 -20.60
CA LEU A 188 2.61 -7.70 -19.40
C LEU A 188 4.08 -7.38 -19.58
N PHE A 189 4.60 -6.47 -18.75
CA PHE A 189 6.02 -6.15 -18.66
C PHE A 189 6.58 -6.79 -17.39
N TYR A 190 7.73 -7.45 -17.50
CA TYR A 190 8.44 -8.05 -16.37
C TYR A 190 9.95 -8.09 -16.66
N ARG A 191 10.73 -8.56 -15.68
CA ARG A 191 12.17 -8.78 -15.83
C ARG A 191 12.54 -10.22 -15.51
N THR A 192 13.37 -10.83 -16.33
CA THR A 192 13.98 -12.14 -16.01
C THR A 192 15.14 -11.98 -15.01
N LEU A 193 15.32 -12.94 -14.10
CA LEU A 193 16.40 -13.01 -13.11
C LEU A 193 17.75 -13.34 -13.78
N ALA A 194 17.75 -14.30 -14.72
CA ALA A 194 18.96 -14.75 -15.41
C ALA A 194 18.66 -15.20 -16.86
N PRO A 195 19.20 -14.52 -17.90
CA PRO A 195 19.92 -13.25 -17.83
C PRO A 195 18.99 -12.11 -17.37
N ALA A 196 19.55 -11.05 -16.76
CA ALA A 196 18.77 -9.89 -16.32
C ALA A 196 18.32 -9.02 -17.50
N VAL A 197 17.12 -9.27 -18.02
CA VAL A 197 16.60 -8.62 -19.23
C VAL A 197 15.12 -8.30 -19.04
N THR A 198 14.70 -7.14 -19.56
CA THR A 198 13.29 -6.76 -19.58
C THR A 198 12.56 -7.48 -20.72
N MET A 199 11.41 -8.05 -20.38
CA MET A 199 10.55 -8.83 -21.26
C MET A 199 9.15 -8.24 -21.33
N ILE A 200 8.48 -8.43 -22.46
CA ILE A 200 7.16 -7.91 -22.73
C ILE A 200 6.35 -8.94 -23.48
N GLN A 201 5.17 -9.26 -22.96
CA GLN A 201 4.18 -10.07 -23.64
C GLN A 201 2.90 -9.27 -23.84
N ARG A 202 2.06 -9.76 -24.76
CA ARG A 202 0.74 -9.20 -25.05
C ARG A 202 -0.30 -10.30 -24.94
N SER A 203 -1.42 -9.96 -24.31
CA SER A 203 -2.66 -10.72 -24.33
C SER A 203 -3.67 -9.99 -25.22
N ASP A 204 -4.53 -10.76 -25.90
CA ASP A 204 -5.65 -10.26 -26.71
C ASP A 204 -7.01 -10.78 -26.21
N ASP A 205 -7.03 -11.47 -25.07
CA ASP A 205 -8.20 -12.04 -24.41
C ASP A 205 -8.43 -11.46 -23.01
N GLY A 206 -7.95 -10.22 -22.79
CA GLY A 206 -8.19 -9.46 -21.57
C GLY A 206 -7.27 -9.83 -20.41
N GLY A 207 -6.10 -10.42 -20.68
CA GLY A 207 -5.11 -10.79 -19.67
C GLY A 207 -5.15 -12.26 -19.24
N PHE A 208 -5.94 -13.09 -19.93
CA PHE A 208 -6.04 -14.51 -19.59
C PHE A 208 -4.84 -15.30 -20.13
N THR A 209 -4.55 -15.19 -21.43
CA THR A 209 -3.37 -15.82 -22.06
C THR A 209 -2.44 -14.79 -22.69
N TYR A 210 -1.14 -15.08 -22.64
CA TYR A 210 -0.10 -14.21 -23.18
C TYR A 210 0.62 -14.88 -24.36
N GLY A 211 0.93 -14.08 -25.38
CA GLY A 211 1.66 -14.52 -26.56
C GLY A 211 3.18 -14.54 -26.37
N PRO A 212 3.94 -14.70 -27.46
CA PRO A 212 5.41 -14.70 -27.42
C PRO A 212 5.99 -13.40 -26.83
N THR A 213 7.07 -13.55 -26.07
CA THR A 213 7.77 -12.42 -25.46
C THR A 213 8.70 -11.70 -26.43
N ALA A 214 8.84 -10.40 -26.24
CA ALA A 214 9.85 -9.55 -26.87
C ALA A 214 10.73 -8.88 -25.81
N SER A 215 12.03 -8.74 -26.09
CA SER A 215 12.93 -8.03 -25.18
C SER A 215 12.86 -6.52 -25.39
N ALA A 216 12.85 -5.76 -24.28
CA ALA A 216 13.00 -4.30 -24.28
C ALA A 216 14.44 -3.85 -23.97
N GLY A 217 15.39 -4.78 -23.94
CA GLY A 217 16.78 -4.54 -23.54
C GLY A 217 17.01 -4.63 -22.04
N THR A 218 18.12 -4.05 -21.58
CA THR A 218 18.54 -4.06 -20.17
C THR A 218 18.27 -2.68 -19.57
N LEU A 219 17.22 -2.58 -18.76
CA LEU A 219 16.81 -1.34 -18.08
C LEU A 219 17.10 -1.36 -16.57
N GLY A 220 17.86 -2.35 -16.11
CA GLY A 220 18.00 -2.62 -14.68
C GLY A 220 16.75 -3.28 -14.13
N GLN A 221 16.35 -2.88 -12.94
CA GLN A 221 15.14 -3.40 -12.30
C GLN A 221 13.87 -2.80 -12.91
N ALA A 222 12.78 -3.56 -12.95
CA ALA A 222 11.56 -3.12 -13.62
C ALA A 222 10.93 -1.91 -12.92
N GLY A 223 10.67 -0.83 -13.67
CA GLY A 223 10.09 0.41 -13.16
C GLY A 223 8.57 0.45 -13.30
N SER A 224 8.06 0.57 -14.52
CA SER A 224 6.64 0.50 -14.86
C SER A 224 6.44 0.42 -16.38
N ILE A 225 5.21 0.14 -16.83
CA ILE A 225 4.76 0.22 -18.22
C ILE A 225 3.63 1.24 -18.35
N ASP A 226 3.56 1.91 -19.51
CA ASP A 226 2.35 2.60 -19.95
C ASP A 226 2.23 2.54 -21.49
N VAL A 227 1.01 2.71 -22.02
CA VAL A 227 0.73 2.57 -23.46
C VAL A 227 -0.08 3.76 -23.97
N ASP A 228 0.41 4.41 -25.03
CA ASP A 228 -0.29 5.49 -25.70
C ASP A 228 -1.53 4.93 -26.41
N LYS A 229 -2.70 5.23 -25.85
CA LYS A 229 -3.98 4.70 -26.36
C LYS A 229 -4.31 5.22 -27.76
N ALA A 230 -3.69 6.30 -28.21
CA ALA A 230 -3.95 6.87 -29.52
C ALA A 230 -3.29 6.07 -30.65
N ASP A 231 -2.17 5.40 -30.39
CA ASP A 231 -1.43 4.68 -31.43
C ASP A 231 -0.70 3.40 -31.00
N GLY A 232 -0.89 2.95 -29.75
CA GLY A 232 -0.34 1.71 -29.22
C GLY A 232 1.15 1.77 -28.89
N THR A 233 1.78 2.95 -28.88
CA THR A 233 3.19 3.07 -28.48
C THR A 233 3.36 2.65 -27.02
N VAL A 234 4.24 1.68 -26.79
CA VAL A 234 4.54 1.12 -25.45
C VAL A 234 5.76 1.83 -24.87
N TYR A 235 5.66 2.30 -23.62
CA TYR A 235 6.72 2.92 -22.85
C TYR A 235 7.02 2.08 -21.63
N ILE A 236 8.28 1.72 -21.43
CA ILE A 236 8.71 0.93 -20.29
C ILE A 236 9.90 1.61 -19.65
N SER A 237 9.86 1.78 -18.34
CA SER A 237 10.97 2.29 -17.57
C SER A 237 11.68 1.20 -16.78
N GLY A 238 12.93 1.48 -16.46
CA GLY A 238 13.63 0.72 -15.44
C GLY A 238 14.58 1.59 -14.64
N SER A 239 15.17 0.92 -13.66
CA SER A 239 15.97 1.48 -12.59
C SER A 239 17.23 2.22 -13.07
N THR A 240 17.67 2.01 -14.31
CA THR A 240 18.79 2.77 -14.92
C THR A 240 18.47 4.22 -15.29
N GLY A 241 17.24 4.69 -15.08
CA GLY A 241 16.80 6.03 -15.52
C GLY A 241 16.51 6.12 -17.02
N GLN A 242 16.37 4.98 -17.66
CA GLN A 242 16.09 4.85 -19.08
C GLN A 242 14.63 4.47 -19.33
N VAL A 243 14.12 4.88 -20.49
CA VAL A 243 12.82 4.48 -21.02
C VAL A 243 13.02 3.77 -22.35
N ALA A 244 12.55 2.54 -22.45
CA ALA A 244 12.39 1.80 -23.70
C ALA A 244 11.08 2.19 -24.37
N VAL A 245 11.13 2.44 -25.68
CA VAL A 245 9.97 2.88 -26.47
C VAL A 245 9.78 1.90 -27.63
N GLY A 246 8.62 1.24 -27.65
CA GLY A 246 8.19 0.33 -28.71
C GLY A 246 7.07 0.97 -29.52
N ILE A 247 7.31 1.23 -30.81
CA ILE A 247 6.30 1.78 -31.72
C ILE A 247 5.72 0.62 -32.54
N PRO A 248 4.38 0.41 -32.54
CA PRO A 248 3.75 -0.60 -33.36
C PRO A 248 4.01 -0.41 -34.87
N PRO A 249 3.93 -1.50 -35.66
CA PRO A 249 3.91 -1.40 -37.12
C PRO A 249 2.82 -0.44 -37.61
N ILE A 250 3.10 0.23 -38.72
CA ILE A 250 2.12 1.11 -39.38
C ILE A 250 0.98 0.27 -39.94
N ASP A 251 -0.24 0.60 -39.57
CA ASP A 251 -1.45 0.08 -40.20
C ASP A 251 -1.54 0.61 -41.64
N PRO A 252 -1.53 -0.27 -42.66
CA PRO A 252 -1.62 0.12 -44.07
C PRO A 252 -2.88 0.91 -44.42
N LEU A 253 -3.98 0.77 -43.65
CA LEU A 253 -5.25 1.44 -43.91
C LEU A 253 -5.27 2.87 -43.38
N THR A 254 -4.65 3.12 -42.22
CA THR A 254 -4.69 4.43 -41.57
C THR A 254 -3.39 5.23 -41.73
N GLY A 255 -2.30 4.59 -42.15
CA GLY A 255 -0.97 5.21 -42.25
C GLY A 255 -0.39 5.64 -40.89
N LYS A 256 -0.91 5.08 -39.80
CA LYS A 256 -0.52 5.37 -38.41
C LYS A 256 -0.09 4.08 -37.69
N PRO A 257 0.67 4.15 -36.59
CA PRO A 257 0.95 2.97 -35.78
C PRO A 257 -0.36 2.29 -35.34
N SER A 258 -0.37 0.96 -35.40
CA SER A 258 -1.56 0.15 -35.11
C SER A 258 -1.73 -0.09 -33.61
N THR A 259 -2.93 0.15 -33.09
CA THR A 259 -3.32 -0.27 -31.72
C THR A 259 -3.65 -1.76 -31.63
N THR A 260 -3.68 -2.48 -32.75
CA THR A 260 -3.99 -3.92 -32.82
C THR A 260 -2.77 -4.80 -33.07
N LEU A 261 -1.58 -4.22 -33.25
CA LEU A 261 -0.32 -4.93 -33.46
C LEU A 261 0.67 -4.56 -32.35
N ALA A 262 1.48 -5.52 -31.92
CA ALA A 262 2.51 -5.27 -30.92
C ALA A 262 3.77 -4.64 -31.55
N PRO A 263 4.50 -3.77 -30.81
CA PRO A 263 5.85 -3.40 -31.18
C PRO A 263 6.76 -4.63 -31.24
N VAL A 264 7.62 -4.68 -32.26
CA VAL A 264 8.59 -5.77 -32.45
C VAL A 264 10.00 -5.42 -31.96
N THR A 265 10.27 -4.12 -31.79
CA THR A 265 11.56 -3.59 -31.33
C THR A 265 11.34 -2.43 -30.38
N TYR A 266 12.28 -2.27 -29.46
CA TYR A 266 12.29 -1.21 -28.46
C TYR A 266 13.57 -0.41 -28.57
N THR A 267 13.46 0.92 -28.57
CA THR A 267 14.62 1.82 -28.53
C THR A 267 14.71 2.47 -27.17
N THR A 268 15.87 2.43 -26.54
CA THR A 268 16.09 2.97 -25.20
C THR A 268 16.62 4.40 -25.25
N TYR A 269 16.11 5.25 -24.36
CA TYR A 269 16.53 6.64 -24.19
C TYR A 269 16.74 6.95 -22.72
N THR A 270 17.82 7.67 -22.39
CA THR A 270 18.05 8.16 -21.03
C THR A 270 17.08 9.31 -20.73
N ALA A 271 16.19 9.10 -19.77
CA ALA A 271 15.17 10.07 -19.39
C ALA A 271 15.65 11.01 -18.27
N ALA A 272 16.37 10.46 -17.29
CA ALA A 272 16.95 11.24 -16.21
C ALA A 272 18.19 10.57 -15.61
N THR A 273 19.04 11.39 -14.99
CA THR A 273 20.16 10.96 -14.16
C THR A 273 20.28 11.88 -12.96
N ASP A 274 20.78 11.36 -11.84
CA ASP A 274 21.07 12.12 -10.63
C ASP A 274 22.34 11.56 -9.97
N PRO A 275 23.23 12.38 -9.40
CA PRO A 275 24.41 11.90 -8.69
C PRO A 275 24.12 10.96 -7.53
N ASN A 276 22.96 11.08 -6.89
CA ASN A 276 22.51 10.18 -5.82
C ASN A 276 21.77 8.95 -6.37
N GLY A 277 21.73 8.77 -7.69
CA GLY A 277 20.92 7.74 -8.34
C GLY A 277 19.47 8.17 -8.51
N VAL A 278 18.81 7.50 -9.45
CA VAL A 278 17.37 7.63 -9.73
C VAL A 278 16.62 6.35 -9.36
N ASP A 279 17.36 5.34 -8.88
CA ASP A 279 16.94 4.00 -8.54
C ASP A 279 16.77 3.87 -7.03
N HIS A 280 15.74 4.55 -6.52
CA HIS A 280 15.32 4.48 -5.13
C HIS A 280 13.99 3.73 -5.11
N ILE A 281 14.15 2.43 -5.45
CA ILE A 281 13.21 1.41 -5.95
C ILE A 281 12.49 1.73 -7.26
N PHE A 282 11.78 2.86 -7.39
CA PHE A 282 10.93 3.10 -8.58
C PHE A 282 11.38 4.27 -9.44
N PHE A 283 11.46 3.97 -10.74
CA PHE A 283 11.50 4.93 -11.82
C PHE A 283 10.26 4.72 -12.69
N VAL A 284 9.23 5.53 -12.48
CA VAL A 284 7.90 5.33 -13.08
C VAL A 284 7.80 6.11 -14.40
N VAL A 285 7.14 5.57 -15.41
CA VAL A 285 6.80 6.21 -16.69
C VAL A 285 5.29 6.19 -16.90
N LYS A 286 4.73 7.28 -17.43
CA LYS A 286 3.34 7.37 -17.88
C LYS A 286 3.24 8.22 -19.14
N VAL A 287 2.27 7.92 -20.01
CA VAL A 287 1.94 8.67 -21.21
C VAL A 287 0.55 9.28 -21.09
N ALA A 288 0.45 10.59 -21.28
CA ALA A 288 -0.80 11.30 -21.09
C ALA A 288 -1.79 11.08 -22.23
N ASP A 289 -3.07 10.96 -21.88
CA ASP A 289 -4.21 10.97 -22.82
C ASP A 289 -4.51 12.38 -23.39
N ASP A 290 -3.53 13.29 -23.40
CA ASP A 290 -3.64 14.71 -23.80
C ASP A 290 -3.82 14.93 -25.32
N ALA A 291 -4.13 13.85 -26.03
CA ALA A 291 -4.32 13.76 -27.46
C ALA A 291 -5.43 14.68 -28.04
N GLY A 292 -6.30 15.23 -27.18
CA GLY A 292 -7.49 15.98 -27.59
C GLY A 292 -7.45 17.51 -27.43
N THR A 293 -6.47 18.11 -26.74
CA THR A 293 -6.57 19.53 -26.32
C THR A 293 -5.78 20.54 -27.15
N GLY A 294 -5.01 20.11 -28.15
CA GLY A 294 -4.26 21.01 -29.03
C GLY A 294 -3.42 20.28 -30.07
N LYS A 295 -3.24 20.88 -31.24
CA LYS A 295 -2.39 20.33 -32.31
C LYS A 295 -0.93 20.34 -31.86
N GLY A 296 -0.36 19.18 -31.60
CA GLY A 296 1.08 19.00 -31.46
C GLY A 296 1.87 19.36 -32.72
N LYS A 297 3.20 19.24 -32.62
CA LYS A 297 4.10 19.45 -33.77
C LYS A 297 3.62 18.58 -34.94
N ASN A 298 3.38 19.19 -36.10
CA ASN A 298 2.83 18.53 -37.29
C ASN A 298 1.39 18.00 -37.20
N GLY A 299 0.56 18.52 -36.28
CA GLY A 299 -0.89 18.23 -36.26
C GLY A 299 -1.30 16.90 -35.62
N LYS A 300 -0.44 16.31 -34.78
CA LYS A 300 -0.75 15.09 -33.99
C LYS A 300 -0.99 15.41 -32.50
N PRO A 301 -1.79 14.59 -31.76
CA PRO A 301 -1.75 14.45 -30.30
C PRO A 301 -0.34 14.54 -29.70
N TYR A 302 -0.17 15.13 -28.50
CA TYR A 302 1.14 15.20 -27.85
C TYR A 302 1.57 13.86 -27.26
N GLY A 303 0.66 13.09 -26.65
CA GLY A 303 1.02 11.84 -25.98
C GLY A 303 2.19 12.09 -25.04
N THR A 304 2.10 13.16 -24.23
CA THR A 304 3.25 13.63 -23.46
C THR A 304 3.68 12.53 -22.50
N VAL A 305 4.93 12.11 -22.63
CA VAL A 305 5.50 11.08 -21.76
C VAL A 305 6.14 11.75 -20.57
N TYR A 306 5.87 11.27 -19.37
CA TYR A 306 6.48 11.73 -18.14
C TYR A 306 7.23 10.59 -17.47
N VAL A 307 8.27 10.93 -16.71
CA VAL A 307 8.89 10.02 -15.74
C VAL A 307 8.89 10.66 -14.37
N CYS A 308 8.79 9.84 -13.33
CA CYS A 308 8.86 10.25 -11.93
C CYS A 308 9.83 9.35 -11.16
N TYR A 309 10.68 9.95 -10.33
CA TYR A 309 11.69 9.21 -9.56
C TYR A 309 12.09 9.95 -8.27
N SER A 310 12.68 9.20 -7.35
CA SER A 310 13.33 9.72 -6.13
C SER A 310 14.85 9.68 -6.29
N ASN A 311 15.55 10.59 -5.59
CA ASN A 311 17.01 10.55 -5.40
C ASN A 311 17.43 10.34 -3.94
N ASP A 312 16.61 9.62 -3.16
CA ASP A 312 16.67 9.45 -1.67
C ASP A 312 16.49 10.76 -0.88
N LYS A 313 16.09 11.83 -1.58
CA LYS A 313 15.90 13.13 -0.92
C LYS A 313 14.69 13.85 -1.42
N SER A 314 14.43 13.79 -2.71
CA SER A 314 13.39 14.57 -3.35
C SER A 314 12.81 13.81 -4.52
N ILE A 315 11.56 14.13 -4.81
CA ILE A 315 10.83 13.59 -5.95
C ILE A 315 11.01 14.53 -7.13
N PHE A 316 11.21 13.96 -8.31
CA PHE A 316 11.42 14.69 -9.55
C PHE A 316 10.50 14.17 -10.66
N ILE A 317 10.12 15.05 -11.58
CA ILE A 317 9.55 14.66 -12.87
C ILE A 317 10.38 15.22 -14.03
N ALA A 318 10.41 14.47 -15.13
CA ALA A 318 10.84 14.94 -16.45
C ALA A 318 9.80 14.55 -17.50
N HIS A 319 9.80 15.21 -18.65
CA HIS A 319 8.85 14.94 -19.73
C HIS A 319 9.50 14.87 -21.10
N SER A 320 8.83 14.20 -22.04
CA SER A 320 9.17 14.12 -23.46
C SER A 320 7.93 14.43 -24.31
N LEU A 321 8.14 15.19 -25.39
CA LEU A 321 7.10 15.57 -26.37
C LEU A 321 7.30 14.89 -27.73
N ASP A 322 8.24 13.95 -27.82
CA ASP A 322 8.66 13.31 -29.07
C ASP A 322 8.85 11.80 -28.92
N LYS A 323 8.00 11.19 -28.09
CA LYS A 323 7.96 9.75 -27.79
C LYS A 323 9.27 9.25 -27.19
N GLY A 324 9.76 9.94 -26.16
CA GLY A 324 10.93 9.54 -25.38
C GLY A 324 12.28 9.84 -26.04
N LYS A 325 12.32 10.39 -27.25
CA LYS A 325 13.58 10.66 -27.96
C LYS A 325 14.41 11.75 -27.28
N THR A 326 13.75 12.82 -26.83
CA THR A 326 14.36 13.89 -26.06
C THR A 326 13.57 14.15 -24.78
N TRP A 327 14.30 14.50 -23.72
CA TRP A 327 13.73 14.72 -22.40
C TRP A 327 14.04 16.12 -21.90
N SER A 328 13.07 16.72 -21.22
CA SER A 328 13.26 17.92 -20.43
C SER A 328 14.24 17.65 -19.30
N LYS A 329 14.86 18.69 -18.76
CA LYS A 329 15.52 18.55 -17.45
C LYS A 329 14.51 18.15 -16.36
N PRO A 330 14.96 17.37 -15.36
CA PRO A 330 14.16 17.13 -14.18
C PRO A 330 13.77 18.43 -13.46
N VAL A 331 12.57 18.45 -12.89
CA VAL A 331 12.08 19.48 -11.98
C VAL A 331 11.67 18.83 -10.67
N ARG A 332 12.07 19.42 -9.56
CA ARG A 332 11.71 18.95 -8.22
C ARG A 332 10.20 19.15 -7.99
N VAL A 333 9.57 18.14 -7.39
CA VAL A 333 8.14 18.04 -7.10
C VAL A 333 7.87 18.22 -5.62
N SER A 334 8.62 17.50 -4.78
CA SER A 334 8.51 17.55 -3.32
C SER A 334 9.09 18.86 -2.77
N ASP A 335 8.36 19.54 -1.88
CA ASP A 335 8.83 20.80 -1.29
C ASP A 335 8.37 20.98 0.18
N GLY A 336 9.15 21.73 0.97
CA GLY A 336 8.83 22.11 2.34
C GLY A 336 9.47 21.26 3.44
N SER A 337 9.35 21.72 4.68
CA SER A 337 9.92 21.10 5.89
C SER A 337 9.26 19.78 6.29
N ASP A 338 8.04 19.53 5.82
CA ASP A 338 7.27 18.36 6.22
C ASP A 338 7.65 17.10 5.41
N THR A 339 8.47 17.26 4.38
CA THR A 339 8.90 16.20 3.44
C THR A 339 10.37 16.41 3.02
N VAL A 340 11.22 16.75 3.99
CA VAL A 340 12.65 17.00 3.83
C VAL A 340 13.37 15.83 3.15
N THR A 341 12.97 14.59 3.46
CA THR A 341 13.33 13.38 2.70
C THR A 341 12.05 12.77 2.14
N SER A 342 12.11 12.34 0.88
CA SER A 342 10.97 11.84 0.11
C SER A 342 11.40 10.65 -0.72
N VAL A 343 10.65 9.54 -0.67
CA VAL A 343 10.99 8.26 -1.32
C VAL A 343 9.75 7.60 -1.94
N LEU A 344 9.98 6.55 -2.74
CA LEU A 344 8.96 5.69 -3.37
C LEU A 344 7.80 6.46 -4.04
N PRO A 345 8.08 7.27 -5.08
CA PRO A 345 7.04 8.03 -5.74
C PRO A 345 6.25 7.18 -6.73
N TRP A 346 4.97 7.53 -6.90
CA TRP A 346 4.14 7.10 -8.01
C TRP A 346 3.38 8.28 -8.60
N PHE A 347 2.89 8.17 -9.83
CA PHE A 347 2.12 9.25 -10.45
C PHE A 347 1.14 8.75 -11.50
N GLU A 348 0.18 9.61 -11.82
CA GLU A 348 -0.74 9.42 -12.94
C GLU A 348 -0.96 10.76 -13.67
N THR A 349 -1.34 10.66 -14.94
CA THR A 349 -1.62 11.80 -15.81
C THR A 349 -3.11 12.12 -15.86
N GLY A 350 -3.42 13.39 -16.10
CA GLY A 350 -4.80 13.81 -16.35
C GLY A 350 -5.10 14.02 -17.84
N PRO A 351 -6.38 14.24 -18.17
CA PRO A 351 -6.81 14.41 -19.57
C PRO A 351 -6.45 15.78 -20.16
N VAL A 352 -5.88 16.69 -19.36
CA VAL A 352 -5.48 18.03 -19.81
C VAL A 352 -3.98 18.06 -20.03
N PHE A 353 -3.53 18.67 -21.13
CA PHE A 353 -2.10 18.85 -21.39
C PHE A 353 -1.37 19.48 -20.20
N GLY A 354 -0.29 18.82 -19.75
CA GLY A 354 0.49 19.26 -18.59
C GLY A 354 -0.12 18.91 -17.23
N SER A 355 -1.24 18.19 -17.18
CA SER A 355 -1.85 17.76 -15.91
C SER A 355 -1.27 16.44 -15.41
N VAL A 356 -0.71 16.49 -14.20
CA VAL A 356 -0.04 15.36 -13.54
C VAL A 356 -0.33 15.41 -12.04
N GLY A 357 -0.61 14.26 -11.43
CA GLY A 357 -0.66 14.09 -9.98
C GLY A 357 0.40 13.10 -9.52
N VAL A 358 1.18 13.48 -8.49
CA VAL A 358 2.29 12.67 -7.95
C VAL A 358 2.06 12.41 -6.47
N VAL A 359 2.35 11.20 -6.02
CA VAL A 359 2.31 10.77 -4.61
C VAL A 359 3.67 10.23 -4.17
N TRP A 360 3.98 10.34 -2.87
CA TRP A 360 5.23 9.81 -2.28
C TRP A 360 5.15 9.71 -0.75
N TYR A 361 6.05 8.91 -0.15
CA TYR A 361 6.28 8.93 1.30
C TYR A 361 7.25 10.05 1.65
N GLY A 362 6.88 10.90 2.61
CA GLY A 362 7.67 12.05 3.05
C GLY A 362 7.86 12.11 4.56
N THR A 363 9.04 12.55 4.99
CA THR A 363 9.42 12.72 6.40
C THR A 363 10.09 14.06 6.65
N THR A 364 9.95 14.60 7.85
CA THR A 364 10.69 15.79 8.33
C THR A 364 12.17 15.48 8.59
N ALA A 365 12.53 14.19 8.71
CA ALA A 365 13.91 13.78 8.95
C ALA A 365 14.81 14.12 7.75
N SER A 366 16.10 14.34 8.02
CA SER A 366 17.08 14.66 6.99
C SER A 366 17.50 13.47 6.14
N THR A 367 17.20 12.24 6.58
CA THR A 367 17.64 10.99 5.97
C THR A 367 16.62 9.88 6.23
N ASN A 368 16.58 8.87 5.36
CA ASN A 368 15.88 7.61 5.60
C ASN A 368 16.57 6.87 6.77
N SER A 369 15.96 6.84 7.96
CA SER A 369 16.59 6.34 9.20
C SER A 369 15.55 5.94 10.25
N ASP A 370 15.97 5.19 11.27
CA ASP A 370 15.10 4.68 12.33
C ASP A 370 14.33 5.76 13.11
N ALA A 371 14.77 7.02 13.05
CA ALA A 371 14.11 8.15 13.68
C ALA A 371 13.03 8.82 12.79
N ALA A 372 12.92 8.42 11.52
CA ALA A 372 11.99 9.03 10.57
C ALA A 372 10.52 8.65 10.86
N ASN A 373 9.62 9.59 10.63
CA ASN A 373 8.17 9.35 10.69
C ASN A 373 7.55 9.79 9.37
N TRP A 374 6.89 8.87 8.70
CA TRP A 374 6.48 9.05 7.32
C TRP A 374 5.00 9.38 7.20
N ASN A 375 4.68 10.21 6.21
CA ASN A 375 3.32 10.56 5.82
C ASN A 375 3.24 10.40 4.30
N VAL A 376 2.01 10.25 3.78
CA VAL A 376 1.77 10.26 2.34
C VAL A 376 1.50 11.69 1.90
N PHE A 377 2.19 12.14 0.86
CA PHE A 377 1.96 13.44 0.23
C PHE A 377 1.42 13.27 -1.17
N TYR A 378 0.65 14.26 -1.61
CA TYR A 378 0.15 14.40 -2.96
C TYR A 378 0.49 15.78 -3.50
N THR A 379 0.78 15.89 -4.78
CA THR A 379 0.79 17.17 -5.49
C THR A 379 0.13 17.06 -6.84
N GLN A 380 -0.41 18.19 -7.30
CA GLN A 380 -1.01 18.32 -8.62
C GLN A 380 -0.42 19.51 -9.36
N THR A 381 -0.24 19.37 -10.67
CA THR A 381 0.08 20.44 -11.60
C THR A 381 -0.82 20.38 -12.82
N PHE A 382 -0.95 21.51 -13.53
CA PHE A 382 -1.64 21.63 -14.83
C PHE A 382 -0.71 22.21 -15.91
N ASN A 383 0.58 22.33 -15.60
CA ASN A 383 1.59 22.88 -16.51
C ASN A 383 2.94 22.18 -16.33
N ALA A 384 2.91 20.85 -16.17
CA ALA A 384 4.09 20.00 -15.95
C ALA A 384 5.17 20.14 -17.02
N THR A 385 4.85 20.65 -18.22
CA THR A 385 5.80 20.86 -19.32
C THR A 385 6.44 22.25 -19.34
N ALA A 386 5.97 23.19 -18.52
CA ALA A 386 6.51 24.54 -18.46
C ALA A 386 7.94 24.57 -17.90
N ASN A 387 8.72 25.59 -18.26
CA ASN A 387 10.04 25.85 -17.66
C ASN A 387 9.95 26.13 -16.16
N THR A 388 8.82 26.71 -15.72
CA THR A 388 8.48 27.01 -14.33
C THR A 388 7.09 26.44 -14.03
N PRO A 389 6.96 25.13 -13.79
CA PRO A 389 5.69 24.52 -13.47
C PRO A 389 5.20 24.99 -12.09
N THR A 390 3.89 24.93 -11.86
CA THR A 390 3.29 25.23 -10.57
C THR A 390 2.70 23.95 -9.98
N PHE A 391 3.13 23.61 -8.78
CA PHE A 391 2.67 22.44 -8.02
C PHE A 391 1.80 22.90 -6.85
N ARG A 392 0.68 22.21 -6.63
CA ARG A 392 -0.13 22.36 -5.42
C ARG A 392 -0.01 21.09 -4.59
N GLN A 393 0.73 21.18 -3.49
CA GLN A 393 1.05 20.06 -2.60
C GLN A 393 0.13 20.05 -1.37
N ALA A 394 -0.29 18.85 -0.97
CA ALA A 394 -1.02 18.58 0.25
C ALA A 394 -0.52 17.27 0.89
N LYS A 395 -0.77 17.10 2.20
CA LYS A 395 -0.63 15.81 2.85
C LYS A 395 -1.90 15.00 2.56
N ALA A 396 -1.73 13.76 2.09
CA ALA A 396 -2.83 12.84 1.77
C ALA A 396 -3.16 11.90 2.94
N SER A 397 -2.17 11.52 3.75
CA SER A 397 -2.44 10.79 4.99
C SER A 397 -2.91 11.73 6.10
N ASP A 398 -3.88 11.28 6.89
CA ASP A 398 -4.38 11.98 8.08
C ASP A 398 -3.59 11.66 9.35
N HIS A 399 -2.59 10.76 9.24
CA HIS A 399 -1.64 10.38 10.30
C HIS A 399 -0.25 10.01 9.77
N ILE A 400 0.65 9.67 10.71
CA ILE A 400 1.94 9.03 10.42
C ILE A 400 1.64 7.59 10.06
N VAL A 401 2.02 7.18 8.86
CA VAL A 401 1.74 5.84 8.32
C VAL A 401 2.84 4.83 8.65
N HIS A 402 4.00 5.33 9.08
CA HIS A 402 5.16 4.51 9.42
C HIS A 402 6.14 5.21 10.34
N GLY A 403 6.73 4.45 11.26
CA GLY A 403 7.89 4.87 12.04
C GLY A 403 9.08 3.94 11.75
N SER A 404 10.24 4.54 11.49
CA SER A 404 11.56 3.91 11.22
C SER A 404 12.06 4.24 9.81
N ASN A 405 13.18 3.65 9.41
CA ASN A 405 13.66 3.68 8.02
C ASN A 405 12.69 2.90 7.10
N ILE A 406 12.67 3.19 5.80
CA ILE A 406 11.97 2.40 4.78
C ILE A 406 13.02 1.64 3.97
N SER A 407 12.79 0.36 3.68
CA SER A 407 13.69 -0.37 2.78
C SER A 407 13.59 0.11 1.34
N GLU A 408 14.73 0.45 0.75
CA GLU A 408 14.87 0.75 -0.69
C GLU A 408 15.62 -0.35 -1.44
N GLY A 409 15.91 -1.48 -0.77
CA GLY A 409 16.71 -2.60 -1.31
C GLY A 409 15.91 -3.85 -1.69
N GLY A 410 14.58 -3.81 -1.58
CA GLY A 410 13.71 -4.99 -1.68
C GLY A 410 14.12 -6.12 -0.73
N THR A 411 13.96 -7.38 -1.16
CA THR A 411 14.19 -8.61 -0.36
C THR A 411 15.64 -8.84 0.06
N LEU A 412 16.59 -8.11 -0.54
CA LEU A 412 18.01 -8.18 -0.16
C LEU A 412 18.43 -7.01 0.76
N GLY A 413 17.51 -6.10 1.09
CA GLY A 413 17.73 -5.01 2.03
C GLY A 413 17.67 -5.48 3.49
N ASN A 414 18.39 -4.79 4.38
CA ASN A 414 18.37 -5.03 5.84
C ASN A 414 17.52 -3.99 6.59
N ALA A 415 16.85 -3.12 5.84
CA ALA A 415 15.99 -2.04 6.33
C ALA A 415 14.59 -2.58 6.61
N ASN A 416 13.74 -1.77 7.27
CA ASN A 416 12.39 -2.17 7.65
C ASN A 416 11.54 -2.47 6.41
N ARG A 417 10.97 -3.69 6.35
CA ARG A 417 10.14 -4.16 5.24
C ARG A 417 8.63 -4.08 5.48
N ASN A 418 8.16 -3.54 6.60
CA ASN A 418 6.74 -3.54 6.89
C ASN A 418 5.90 -2.76 5.87
N LEU A 419 6.40 -1.63 5.36
CA LEU A 419 5.69 -0.89 4.31
C LEU A 419 5.80 -1.55 2.94
N LEU A 420 6.70 -2.52 2.81
CA LEU A 420 7.05 -3.16 1.55
C LEU A 420 7.51 -2.11 0.51
N ASP A 421 7.37 -2.39 -0.78
CA ASP A 421 8.13 -1.66 -1.78
C ASP A 421 7.35 -0.52 -2.50
N TYR A 422 6.01 -0.47 -2.65
CA TYR A 422 5.35 0.69 -3.33
C TYR A 422 3.87 0.94 -3.01
N PHE A 423 3.31 1.95 -3.68
CA PHE A 423 1.90 2.30 -3.68
C PHE A 423 1.49 3.09 -4.94
N GLN A 424 0.20 3.15 -5.28
CA GLN A 424 -0.28 3.70 -6.56
C GLN A 424 -1.37 4.79 -6.42
N ILE A 425 -1.53 5.58 -7.49
CA ILE A 425 -2.56 6.61 -7.65
C ILE A 425 -3.34 6.39 -8.95
N ALA A 426 -4.65 6.65 -8.91
CA ALA A 426 -5.51 6.77 -10.08
C ALA A 426 -6.37 8.05 -9.99
N PHE A 427 -7.08 8.37 -11.07
CA PHE A 427 -8.10 9.41 -11.07
C PHE A 427 -9.47 8.83 -11.39
N ASP A 428 -10.47 9.20 -10.60
CA ASP A 428 -11.84 8.77 -10.83
C ASP A 428 -12.56 9.62 -11.91
N PRO A 429 -13.82 9.32 -12.26
CA PRO A 429 -14.55 10.09 -13.29
C PRO A 429 -14.76 11.57 -12.96
N GLN A 430 -14.72 11.94 -11.67
CA GLN A 430 -14.76 13.33 -11.20
C GLN A 430 -13.38 14.00 -11.25
N GLY A 431 -12.33 13.25 -11.56
CA GLY A 431 -10.93 13.67 -11.56
C GLY A 431 -10.36 13.90 -10.18
N ALA A 432 -10.93 13.24 -9.16
CA ALA A 432 -10.36 13.19 -7.82
C ALA A 432 -9.22 12.17 -7.79
N ALA A 433 -8.13 12.50 -7.12
CA ALA A 433 -7.07 11.53 -6.84
C ALA A 433 -7.60 10.42 -5.92
N VAL A 434 -7.34 9.17 -6.31
CA VAL A 434 -7.59 7.96 -5.54
C VAL A 434 -6.23 7.36 -5.24
N ILE A 435 -5.92 7.09 -3.98
CA ILE A 435 -4.59 6.64 -3.55
C ILE A 435 -4.78 5.39 -2.69
N ALA A 436 -4.07 4.33 -3.03
CA ALA A 436 -3.91 3.16 -2.17
C ALA A 436 -2.44 3.08 -1.79
N TYR A 437 -2.11 2.81 -0.52
CA TYR A 437 -0.74 2.77 0.01
C TYR A 437 -0.61 1.86 1.24
N THR A 438 0.61 1.40 1.54
CA THR A 438 0.86 0.57 2.72
C THR A 438 1.01 1.42 3.98
N ASP A 439 0.43 0.96 5.09
CA ASP A 439 0.48 1.61 6.40
C ASP A 439 0.63 0.55 7.49
N ASP A 440 1.59 0.72 8.39
CA ASP A 440 1.86 -0.22 9.50
C ASP A 440 1.76 0.46 10.88
N HIS A 441 1.22 1.68 10.96
CA HIS A 441 1.35 2.54 12.14
C HIS A 441 0.82 1.93 13.44
N ASN A 442 -0.05 0.93 13.33
CA ASN A 442 -0.81 0.34 14.43
C ASN A 442 -0.85 -1.20 14.41
N ASP A 443 -0.03 -1.84 13.58
CA ASP A 443 -0.12 -3.28 13.35
C ASP A 443 1.20 -4.03 13.49
N PHE A 444 1.19 -5.35 13.30
CA PHE A 444 2.40 -6.17 13.25
C PHE A 444 3.19 -5.94 11.97
N ASP A 445 2.51 -5.71 10.85
CA ASP A 445 3.06 -5.55 9.51
C ASP A 445 2.24 -4.49 8.73
N GLY A 446 2.57 -4.22 7.47
CA GLY A 446 1.87 -3.24 6.65
C GLY A 446 0.56 -3.76 6.06
N HIS A 447 -0.43 -2.87 5.99
CA HIS A 447 -1.72 -3.12 5.36
C HIS A 447 -2.05 -2.08 4.31
N THR A 448 -2.89 -2.47 3.35
CA THR A 448 -3.37 -1.55 2.32
C THR A 448 -4.37 -0.56 2.92
N PHE A 449 -4.06 0.72 2.80
CA PHE A 449 -4.94 1.83 3.15
C PHE A 449 -5.32 2.60 1.90
N VAL A 450 -6.54 3.09 1.87
CA VAL A 450 -7.06 3.90 0.77
C VAL A 450 -7.50 5.28 1.23
N THR A 451 -7.42 6.26 0.32
CA THR A 451 -8.03 7.56 0.49
C THR A 451 -8.36 8.20 -0.85
N ARG A 452 -9.32 9.11 -0.85
CA ARG A 452 -9.77 9.85 -2.03
C ARG A 452 -9.76 11.35 -1.78
N GLN A 453 -9.34 12.12 -2.77
CA GLN A 453 -9.46 13.57 -2.76
C GLN A 453 -10.94 13.98 -2.62
N THR A 454 -11.26 14.79 -1.62
CA THR A 454 -12.62 15.25 -1.31
C THR A 454 -12.86 16.72 -1.64
N SER A 455 -11.80 17.50 -1.87
CA SER A 455 -11.91 18.89 -2.29
C SER A 455 -10.68 19.36 -3.05
N GLY A 456 -10.72 20.59 -3.56
CA GLY A 456 -9.65 21.18 -4.34
C GLY A 456 -9.87 21.01 -5.83
N SER A 457 -8.82 21.21 -6.62
CA SER A 457 -8.92 21.13 -8.09
C SER A 457 -9.02 19.68 -8.56
N SER A 458 -9.93 19.43 -9.50
CA SER A 458 -10.02 18.17 -10.24
C SER A 458 -8.92 18.12 -11.30
N ILE A 459 -8.31 16.96 -11.53
CA ILE A 459 -7.27 16.81 -12.57
C ILE A 459 -7.81 17.13 -13.98
N LYS A 460 -9.13 17.16 -14.16
CA LYS A 460 -9.80 17.46 -15.43
C LYS A 460 -9.62 18.91 -15.90
N GLY A 461 -9.04 19.79 -15.10
CA GLY A 461 -8.58 21.10 -15.58
C GLY A 461 -8.47 22.18 -14.51
N SER A 462 -7.68 23.21 -14.83
CA SER A 462 -7.52 24.38 -13.96
C SER A 462 -8.86 25.08 -13.77
N GLY A 463 -9.25 25.27 -12.50
CA GLY A 463 -10.54 25.90 -12.13
C GLY A 463 -11.70 24.93 -11.97
N ILE A 464 -11.57 23.68 -12.44
CA ILE A 464 -12.56 22.63 -12.16
C ILE A 464 -12.30 22.09 -10.75
N LYS A 465 -13.36 21.95 -9.96
CA LYS A 465 -13.28 21.44 -8.58
C LYS A 465 -13.78 20.01 -8.50
N VAL A 466 -13.16 19.23 -7.62
CA VAL A 466 -13.77 17.98 -7.17
C VAL A 466 -15.11 18.34 -6.49
N PRO A 467 -16.23 17.73 -6.90
CA PRO A 467 -17.52 17.98 -6.27
C PRO A 467 -17.49 17.65 -4.77
N THR A 468 -18.30 18.35 -3.98
CA THR A 468 -18.49 17.99 -2.56
C THR A 468 -18.98 16.54 -2.47
N PRO A 469 -18.33 15.68 -1.67
CA PRO A 469 -18.74 14.28 -1.50
C PRO A 469 -20.19 14.16 -1.02
N VAL A 470 -21.03 13.48 -1.81
CA VAL A 470 -22.38 13.06 -1.43
C VAL A 470 -22.45 11.56 -1.62
N GLU A 471 -22.62 10.82 -0.53
CA GLU A 471 -22.71 9.35 -0.55
C GLU A 471 -24.01 8.91 -1.21
N GLY A 472 -23.97 7.77 -1.90
CA GLY A 472 -25.15 7.15 -2.49
C GLY A 472 -26.17 6.75 -1.40
N ALA A 473 -27.47 6.82 -1.73
CA ALA A 473 -28.55 6.58 -0.77
C ALA A 473 -28.58 5.14 -0.20
N ASN A 474 -27.97 4.18 -0.89
CA ASN A 474 -27.87 2.78 -0.50
C ASN A 474 -26.41 2.37 -0.19
N LEU A 475 -25.47 3.32 -0.06
CA LEU A 475 -24.14 2.99 0.40
C LEU A 475 -24.27 2.40 1.81
N GLU A 476 -23.77 1.19 1.99
CA GLU A 476 -23.81 0.51 3.28
C GLU A 476 -23.24 1.43 4.38
N GLU A 477 -23.87 1.41 5.54
CA GLU A 477 -23.22 1.98 6.70
C GLU A 477 -21.92 1.22 6.93
N ARG A 478 -20.86 1.93 7.31
CA ARG A 478 -19.63 1.28 7.75
C ARG A 478 -20.03 0.19 8.77
N PRO A 479 -19.38 -1.01 8.74
CA PRO A 479 -19.65 -2.03 9.74
C PRO A 479 -19.75 -1.38 11.12
N PRO A 480 -20.88 -1.55 11.82
CA PRO A 480 -21.10 -0.85 13.06
C PRO A 480 -19.98 -1.19 14.03
N ALA A 481 -19.68 -0.24 14.91
CA ALA A 481 -18.82 -0.52 16.06
C ALA A 481 -19.24 -1.85 16.71
N PRO A 482 -18.29 -2.67 17.18
CA PRO A 482 -18.62 -3.90 17.88
C PRO A 482 -19.60 -3.56 19.00
N SER A 483 -20.72 -4.28 19.08
CA SER A 483 -21.78 -3.97 20.05
C SER A 483 -21.31 -4.08 21.51
N ASP A 484 -20.26 -4.86 21.76
CA ASP A 484 -19.59 -4.98 23.05
C ASP A 484 -18.48 -3.94 23.26
N GLY A 485 -18.22 -3.06 22.29
CA GLY A 485 -17.17 -2.05 22.32
C GLY A 485 -15.75 -2.60 22.26
N SER A 486 -15.55 -3.82 21.75
CA SER A 486 -14.21 -4.36 21.48
C SER A 486 -13.40 -3.42 20.60
N GLN A 487 -12.12 -3.26 20.92
CA GLN A 487 -11.24 -2.36 20.17
C GLN A 487 -10.69 -3.01 18.92
N VAL A 488 -10.47 -4.31 18.96
CA VAL A 488 -9.98 -5.16 17.87
C VAL A 488 -11.11 -6.09 17.45
N VAL A 489 -11.29 -6.26 16.15
CA VAL A 489 -12.21 -7.23 15.55
C VAL A 489 -11.54 -7.93 14.40
N ASP A 490 -11.90 -9.20 14.25
CA ASP A 490 -11.36 -10.09 13.25
C ASP A 490 -12.47 -10.84 12.52
N PHE A 491 -12.09 -11.57 11.47
CA PHE A 491 -13.00 -12.50 10.83
C PHE A 491 -13.20 -13.73 11.73
N ALA A 492 -14.15 -14.58 11.34
CA ALA A 492 -14.35 -15.86 11.99
C ALA A 492 -13.91 -16.91 11.00
N ARG A 493 -13.33 -18.00 11.51
CA ARG A 493 -12.95 -19.19 10.74
C ARG A 493 -11.90 -18.86 9.69
N ASP A 494 -10.90 -18.11 10.10
CA ASP A 494 -9.81 -17.69 9.24
C ASP A 494 -8.43 -18.03 9.81
N VAL A 495 -8.40 -18.99 10.74
CA VAL A 495 -7.18 -19.61 11.25
C VAL A 495 -6.33 -20.17 10.11
N GLU A 496 -5.06 -19.79 10.11
CA GLU A 496 -4.05 -20.25 9.17
C GLU A 496 -3.39 -21.55 9.66
N ILE A 497 -3.06 -22.43 8.71
CA ILE A 497 -2.18 -23.58 8.87
C ILE A 497 -1.09 -23.50 7.79
N GLY A 498 0.15 -23.31 8.21
CA GLY A 498 1.24 -23.10 7.26
C GLY A 498 1.11 -21.73 6.60
N LEU A 499 1.26 -21.66 5.27
CA LEU A 499 1.27 -20.39 4.52
C LEU A 499 0.09 -20.20 3.58
N VAL A 500 -0.74 -21.24 3.36
CA VAL A 500 -1.75 -21.26 2.29
C VAL A 500 -3.08 -21.88 2.68
N THR A 501 -3.16 -22.55 3.83
CA THR A 501 -4.37 -23.25 4.23
C THR A 501 -5.08 -22.46 5.32
N SER A 502 -6.37 -22.22 5.14
CA SER A 502 -7.24 -21.67 6.19
C SER A 502 -8.17 -22.75 6.75
N VAL A 503 -8.70 -22.56 7.96
CA VAL A 503 -9.64 -23.46 8.61
C VAL A 503 -11.02 -22.81 8.65
N GLU A 504 -11.94 -23.30 7.81
CA GLU A 504 -13.34 -22.81 7.75
C GLU A 504 -14.24 -23.36 8.89
N GLU A 505 -13.68 -23.61 10.06
CA GLU A 505 -14.38 -24.14 11.25
C GLU A 505 -14.02 -23.34 12.49
N ASP A 506 -14.91 -23.33 13.49
CA ASP A 506 -14.62 -22.67 14.77
C ASP A 506 -13.45 -23.38 15.47
N ASP A 507 -12.48 -22.63 16.00
CA ASP A 507 -11.25 -23.18 16.58
C ASP A 507 -10.81 -22.40 17.84
N PRO A 508 -10.12 -23.04 18.80
CA PRO A 508 -9.55 -22.35 19.95
C PRO A 508 -8.56 -21.22 19.66
N VAL A 509 -7.91 -21.21 18.49
CA VAL A 509 -7.02 -20.10 18.12
C VAL A 509 -7.71 -19.02 17.29
N ASP A 510 -8.91 -19.27 16.75
CA ASP A 510 -9.67 -18.33 15.92
C ASP A 510 -10.20 -17.15 16.76
N ILE A 511 -9.52 -16.01 16.68
CA ILE A 511 -9.81 -14.77 17.39
C ILE A 511 -10.98 -14.09 16.68
N LEU A 512 -11.96 -13.62 17.44
CA LEU A 512 -13.08 -12.84 16.89
C LEU A 512 -12.98 -11.37 17.26
N ALA A 513 -12.45 -11.10 18.46
CA ALA A 513 -12.33 -9.76 18.99
C ALA A 513 -11.36 -9.70 20.17
N ILE A 514 -10.79 -8.52 20.40
CA ILE A 514 -10.06 -8.21 21.63
C ILE A 514 -10.59 -6.92 22.23
N LYS A 515 -11.02 -7.03 23.48
CA LYS A 515 -11.47 -5.91 24.29
C LYS A 515 -10.45 -5.59 25.37
N TYR A 516 -9.96 -4.35 25.34
CA TYR A 516 -9.10 -3.80 26.37
C TYR A 516 -9.94 -3.01 27.37
N GLY A 517 -9.46 -2.96 28.60
CA GLY A 517 -10.10 -2.25 29.71
C GLY A 517 -9.08 -1.97 30.81
N PHE A 518 -9.56 -1.45 31.93
CA PHE A 518 -8.71 -1.17 33.08
C PHE A 518 -9.50 -1.21 34.39
N THR A 519 -8.79 -1.41 35.49
CA THR A 519 -9.34 -1.17 36.83
C THR A 519 -8.66 0.02 37.48
N LEU A 520 -9.37 0.67 38.39
CA LEU A 520 -8.81 1.71 39.26
C LEU A 520 -8.50 1.14 40.65
N LYS A 521 -7.60 1.80 41.37
CA LYS A 521 -7.35 1.51 42.79
C LYS A 521 -8.59 1.95 43.60
N SER A 522 -8.61 1.63 44.89
CA SER A 522 -9.74 1.98 45.77
C SER A 522 -10.01 3.48 45.89
N ASP A 523 -9.07 4.33 45.46
CA ASP A 523 -9.24 5.78 45.36
C ASP A 523 -10.10 6.25 44.16
N GLY A 524 -10.46 5.32 43.26
CA GLY A 524 -11.25 5.59 42.06
C GLY A 524 -10.59 6.54 41.06
N LYS A 525 -9.26 6.74 41.15
CA LYS A 525 -8.52 7.73 40.34
C LYS A 525 -7.19 7.21 39.82
N THR A 526 -6.57 6.29 40.54
CA THR A 526 -5.26 5.76 40.15
C THR A 526 -5.45 4.50 39.34
N LEU A 527 -4.83 4.43 38.17
CA LEU A 527 -4.79 3.22 37.36
C LEU A 527 -4.21 2.06 38.17
N ASN A 528 -4.96 0.97 38.27
CA ASN A 528 -4.54 -0.24 38.98
C ASN A 528 -4.00 -1.28 37.99
N ARG A 529 -4.86 -1.75 37.09
CA ARG A 529 -4.52 -2.80 36.12
C ARG A 529 -5.06 -2.46 34.74
N ILE A 530 -4.35 -2.93 33.73
CA ILE A 530 -4.84 -3.05 32.36
C ILE A 530 -5.38 -4.47 32.20
N THR A 531 -6.53 -4.59 31.57
CA THR A 531 -7.22 -5.86 31.30
C THR A 531 -7.32 -6.04 29.79
N ALA A 532 -7.00 -7.23 29.30
CA ALA A 532 -7.25 -7.64 27.92
C ALA A 532 -8.11 -8.90 27.90
N ARG A 533 -9.13 -8.92 27.05
CA ARG A 533 -10.10 -10.01 26.86
C ARG A 533 -10.11 -10.38 25.39
N MET A 534 -9.59 -11.56 25.06
CA MET A 534 -9.68 -12.13 23.72
C MET A 534 -10.89 -13.05 23.66
N LYS A 535 -11.79 -12.80 22.72
CA LYS A 535 -12.90 -13.69 22.39
C LYS A 535 -12.47 -14.56 21.21
N VAL A 536 -12.66 -15.86 21.33
CA VAL A 536 -12.37 -16.84 20.27
C VAL A 536 -13.65 -17.54 19.80
N SER A 537 -13.65 -18.12 18.60
CA SER A 537 -14.85 -18.80 18.07
C SER A 537 -15.16 -20.10 18.78
N GLN A 538 -14.16 -20.79 19.33
CA GLN A 538 -14.37 -21.95 20.19
C GLN A 538 -13.49 -21.88 21.45
N LEU A 539 -14.00 -22.30 22.60
CA LEU A 539 -13.15 -22.48 23.79
C LEU A 539 -13.62 -23.69 24.62
N PRO A 540 -13.03 -24.88 24.42
CA PRO A 540 -13.49 -26.10 25.05
C PRO A 540 -13.26 -26.11 26.57
N ALA A 541 -14.07 -26.90 27.29
CA ALA A 541 -13.93 -27.07 28.75
C ALA A 541 -12.56 -27.63 29.15
N THR A 542 -12.03 -28.56 28.35
CA THR A 542 -10.63 -28.99 28.43
C THR A 542 -9.82 -28.12 27.49
N LEU A 543 -8.97 -27.25 28.03
CA LEU A 543 -8.18 -26.31 27.25
C LEU A 543 -7.20 -27.06 26.33
N PRO A 544 -6.96 -26.55 25.09
CA PRO A 544 -6.00 -27.17 24.19
C PRO A 544 -4.60 -27.09 24.80
N PRO A 545 -3.77 -28.14 24.68
CA PRO A 545 -2.41 -28.13 25.20
C PRO A 545 -1.50 -27.22 24.38
N SER A 546 -0.43 -26.71 24.99
CA SER A 546 0.65 -25.96 24.32
C SER A 546 0.17 -24.81 23.42
N THR A 547 -0.91 -24.14 23.80
CA THR A 547 -1.54 -23.07 23.01
C THR A 547 -1.33 -21.74 23.72
N THR A 548 -1.04 -20.69 22.95
CA THR A 548 -0.83 -19.33 23.46
C THR A 548 -1.83 -18.37 22.83
N TRP A 549 -2.37 -17.49 23.65
CA TRP A 549 -3.19 -16.34 23.25
C TRP A 549 -2.50 -15.08 23.75
N ARG A 550 -1.97 -14.25 22.84
CA ARG A 550 -1.20 -13.05 23.15
C ARG A 550 -1.94 -11.80 22.68
N MET A 551 -2.02 -10.80 23.56
CA MET A 551 -2.68 -9.51 23.32
C MET A 551 -1.67 -8.40 23.53
N ASN A 552 -1.44 -7.61 22.48
CA ASN A 552 -0.44 -6.55 22.39
C ASN A 552 -1.08 -5.18 22.57
N PHE A 553 -0.33 -4.25 23.16
CA PHE A 553 -0.74 -2.84 23.27
C PHE A 553 0.50 -1.97 23.45
N SER A 554 0.37 -0.70 23.07
CA SER A 554 1.44 0.30 23.17
C SER A 554 0.95 1.48 23.99
N ALA A 555 1.72 1.86 25.01
CA ALA A 555 1.52 3.08 25.76
C ALA A 555 2.48 4.19 25.28
N ASN A 556 2.26 5.43 25.68
CA ASN A 556 3.16 6.56 25.37
C ASN A 556 3.43 6.71 23.86
N THR A 557 2.46 6.39 23.02
CA THR A 557 2.59 6.54 21.56
C THR A 557 2.58 8.01 21.17
N VAL A 558 3.27 8.34 20.08
CA VAL A 558 3.21 9.69 19.52
C VAL A 558 1.90 9.82 18.74
N ALA A 559 1.05 10.77 19.13
CA ALA A 559 -0.13 11.16 18.37
C ALA A 559 0.20 12.38 17.49
N ASN A 560 0.01 12.27 16.17
CA ASN A 560 0.43 13.32 15.22
C ASN A 560 -0.65 14.37 14.90
N ARG A 561 -1.79 14.37 15.61
CA ARG A 561 -2.83 15.40 15.49
C ARG A 561 -3.51 15.63 16.83
N ALA A 562 -3.89 16.88 17.12
CA ALA A 562 -4.95 17.13 18.10
C ALA A 562 -6.22 16.45 17.59
N ASP A 563 -6.65 15.42 18.29
CA ASP A 563 -7.70 14.52 17.84
C ASP A 563 -8.99 15.29 17.51
N PRO A 564 -9.36 15.43 16.23
CA PRO A 564 -10.48 16.29 15.84
C PRO A 564 -11.85 15.68 16.17
N GLY A 565 -11.91 14.43 16.64
CA GLY A 565 -13.14 13.67 16.83
C GLY A 565 -13.37 13.11 18.23
N VAL A 566 -12.38 13.18 19.14
CA VAL A 566 -12.62 12.84 20.55
C VAL A 566 -12.93 14.12 21.31
N SER A 567 -14.22 14.43 21.39
CA SER A 567 -14.72 15.12 22.57
C SER A 567 -14.10 14.44 23.80
N PRO A 568 -13.55 15.19 24.77
CA PRO A 568 -13.09 14.61 26.03
C PRO A 568 -14.12 13.73 26.74
N ALA A 569 -15.40 13.80 26.33
CA ALA A 569 -16.52 12.95 26.72
C ALA A 569 -16.72 11.74 25.79
N GLN A 570 -15.70 10.89 25.62
CA GLN A 570 -16.02 9.48 25.32
C GLN A 570 -16.55 8.86 26.62
N ASP A 571 -17.82 8.45 26.59
CA ASP A 571 -18.46 7.82 27.74
C ASP A 571 -17.70 6.53 28.07
N VAL A 572 -17.16 6.50 29.30
CA VAL A 572 -16.69 5.24 29.89
C VAL A 572 -17.92 4.44 30.25
N THR A 573 -18.09 3.34 29.52
CA THR A 573 -19.14 2.36 29.73
C THR A 573 -18.55 1.22 30.55
N VAL A 574 -19.40 0.51 31.27
CA VAL A 574 -19.01 -0.66 32.05
C VAL A 574 -19.50 -1.90 31.31
N ASP A 575 -18.64 -2.90 31.12
CA ASP A 575 -19.04 -4.16 30.49
C ASP A 575 -19.82 -5.05 31.46
N ASN A 576 -20.36 -6.18 30.95
CA ASN A 576 -21.13 -7.14 31.77
C ASN A 576 -20.32 -7.73 32.95
N ASN A 577 -18.99 -7.57 32.94
CA ASN A 577 -18.10 -8.02 34.01
C ASN A 577 -17.73 -6.89 34.98
N GLY A 578 -18.38 -5.72 34.89
CA GLY A 578 -18.16 -4.60 35.79
C GLY A 578 -16.94 -3.74 35.43
N GLU A 579 -16.39 -3.89 34.23
CA GLU A 579 -15.11 -3.29 33.87
C GLU A 579 -15.25 -2.13 32.90
N PRO A 580 -14.64 -0.97 33.20
CA PRO A 580 -14.76 0.21 32.37
C PRO A 580 -14.00 0.07 31.05
N TYR A 581 -14.63 0.53 29.98
CA TYR A 581 -14.05 0.66 28.64
C TYR A 581 -14.60 1.93 27.96
N THR A 582 -13.86 2.47 26.99
CA THR A 582 -14.36 3.57 26.14
C THR A 582 -15.06 3.04 24.90
N ALA A 583 -16.11 3.75 24.47
CA ALA A 583 -16.78 3.48 23.19
C ALA A 583 -15.77 3.38 22.03
N TYR A 584 -16.05 2.46 21.10
CA TYR A 584 -15.22 2.17 19.93
C TYR A 584 -14.91 3.44 19.14
N VAL A 585 -13.62 3.61 18.81
CA VAL A 585 -13.16 4.69 17.92
C VAL A 585 -12.73 4.01 16.63
N PRO A 586 -13.29 4.35 15.47
CA PRO A 586 -12.97 3.64 14.24
C PRO A 586 -11.50 3.68 13.80
N TYR A 587 -10.70 4.57 14.40
CA TYR A 587 -9.31 4.80 14.07
C TYR A 587 -8.49 5.11 15.31
N THR A 588 -7.20 4.82 15.21
CA THR A 588 -6.16 5.30 16.08
C THR A 588 -5.18 6.13 15.26
N PHE A 589 -4.56 7.12 15.90
CA PHE A 589 -3.51 7.94 15.31
C PHE A 589 -2.20 7.79 16.09
N GLY A 590 -2.14 6.80 16.98
CA GLY A 590 -0.96 6.50 17.78
C GLY A 590 -0.04 5.57 17.01
N VAL A 591 1.20 6.01 16.79
CA VAL A 591 2.24 5.20 16.15
C VAL A 591 2.80 4.21 17.16
N SER A 592 2.44 2.93 17.04
CA SER A 592 2.83 1.89 18.01
C SER A 592 4.35 1.77 18.17
N ASP A 593 5.08 1.96 17.09
CA ASP A 593 6.54 1.86 17.05
C ASP A 593 7.27 2.99 17.76
N ARG A 594 6.56 4.06 18.11
CA ARG A 594 7.08 5.15 18.95
C ARG A 594 6.64 5.02 20.41
N GLY A 595 5.75 4.07 20.70
CA GLY A 595 5.29 3.76 22.04
C GLY A 595 6.17 2.76 22.79
N ASP A 596 5.89 2.63 24.07
CA ASP A 596 6.35 1.51 24.88
C ASP A 596 5.42 0.33 24.62
N GLN A 597 5.90 -0.67 23.86
CA GLN A 597 5.09 -1.82 23.47
C GLN A 597 5.14 -2.95 24.50
N PHE A 598 3.97 -3.44 24.85
CA PHE A 598 3.75 -4.49 25.85
C PHE A 598 2.84 -5.57 25.30
N TRP A 599 2.88 -6.72 25.97
CA TRP A 599 1.94 -7.79 25.73
C TRP A 599 1.54 -8.47 27.04
N VAL A 600 0.36 -9.06 27.03
CA VAL A 600 -0.10 -10.04 28.01
C VAL A 600 -0.47 -11.33 27.28
N SER A 601 -0.26 -12.48 27.92
CA SER A 601 -0.62 -13.77 27.34
C SER A 601 -1.20 -14.74 28.35
N ALA A 602 -2.06 -15.61 27.86
CA ALA A 602 -2.37 -16.89 28.48
C ALA A 602 -1.70 -17.99 27.65
N THR A 603 -1.08 -18.96 28.31
CA THR A 603 -0.43 -20.11 27.66
C THR A 603 -0.74 -21.37 28.44
N THR A 604 -1.15 -22.43 27.75
CA THR A 604 -1.29 -23.78 28.32
C THR A 604 0.00 -24.58 28.14
N ASP A 605 0.32 -25.42 29.11
CA ASP A 605 1.39 -26.41 28.95
C ASP A 605 0.91 -27.65 28.16
N VAL A 606 1.77 -28.66 28.03
CA VAL A 606 1.47 -29.92 27.31
C VAL A 606 0.29 -30.70 27.90
N THR A 607 -0.13 -30.39 29.13
CA THR A 607 -1.26 -31.01 29.80
C THR A 607 -2.52 -30.13 29.80
N GLY A 608 -2.45 -28.94 29.19
CA GLY A 608 -3.56 -27.97 29.19
C GLY A 608 -3.61 -27.07 30.42
N VAL A 609 -2.60 -27.11 31.31
CA VAL A 609 -2.57 -26.25 32.50
C VAL A 609 -2.19 -24.83 32.10
N ALA A 610 -3.07 -23.89 32.42
CA ALA A 610 -2.91 -22.48 32.08
C ALA A 610 -1.89 -21.75 32.96
N SER A 611 -1.15 -20.83 32.33
CA SER A 611 -0.32 -19.83 32.97
C SER A 611 -0.51 -18.47 32.31
N TYR A 612 -0.30 -17.39 33.06
CA TYR A 612 -0.52 -16.03 32.57
C TYR A 612 0.74 -15.20 32.74
N SER A 613 1.13 -14.47 31.71
CA SER A 613 2.36 -13.69 31.72
C SER A 613 2.22 -12.36 31.02
N TYR A 614 3.19 -11.48 31.27
CA TYR A 614 3.31 -10.21 30.58
C TYR A 614 4.76 -9.97 30.18
N GLY A 615 4.94 -9.09 29.21
CA GLY A 615 6.25 -8.73 28.74
C GLY A 615 6.26 -7.48 27.87
N LYS A 616 7.39 -7.28 27.22
CA LYS A 616 7.62 -6.22 26.24
C LYS A 616 7.72 -6.79 24.84
N ALA A 617 7.33 -5.98 23.87
CA ALA A 617 7.66 -6.15 22.47
C ALA A 617 8.59 -5.00 22.04
N VAL A 618 9.49 -5.27 21.09
CA VAL A 618 10.34 -4.25 20.48
C VAL A 618 10.35 -4.52 18.99
N ARG A 619 10.02 -3.50 18.19
CA ARG A 619 10.24 -3.57 16.74
C ARG A 619 11.71 -3.36 16.44
N ASN A 620 12.31 -4.36 15.80
CA ASN A 620 13.68 -4.33 15.34
C ASN A 620 13.81 -3.45 14.08
N PRO A 621 15.03 -3.00 13.72
CA PRO A 621 15.23 -2.16 12.53
C PRO A 621 14.79 -2.79 11.19
N ASP A 622 14.69 -4.12 11.13
CA ASP A 622 14.23 -4.89 9.96
C ASP A 622 12.70 -5.05 9.89
N GLY A 623 11.97 -4.55 10.90
CA GLY A 623 10.52 -4.66 11.00
C GLY A 623 10.04 -5.80 11.91
N THR A 624 10.87 -6.80 12.23
CA THR A 624 10.46 -7.93 13.09
C THR A 624 10.20 -7.53 14.54
N LEU A 625 9.39 -8.31 15.26
CA LEU A 625 9.10 -8.07 16.69
C LEU A 625 9.82 -9.04 17.60
N THR A 626 10.62 -8.49 18.52
CA THR A 626 11.24 -9.25 19.61
C THR A 626 10.35 -9.24 20.85
N TYR A 627 9.89 -10.41 21.27
CA TYR A 627 9.10 -10.59 22.49
C TYR A 627 9.96 -11.00 23.69
N THR A 628 9.92 -10.21 24.77
CA THR A 628 10.64 -10.51 26.02
C THR A 628 9.66 -10.67 27.17
N ARG A 629 9.61 -11.85 27.78
CA ARG A 629 8.81 -12.12 28.98
C ARG A 629 9.45 -11.46 30.20
N LEU A 630 8.66 -10.70 30.97
CA LEU A 630 9.13 -10.02 32.19
C LEU A 630 8.70 -10.74 33.47
N GLY A 631 7.57 -11.45 33.46
CA GLY A 631 7.12 -12.21 34.61
C GLY A 631 5.68 -12.69 34.51
N ALA A 632 5.12 -13.13 35.63
CA ALA A 632 3.72 -13.51 35.74
C ALA A 632 2.80 -12.29 35.70
N ALA A 633 1.68 -12.43 34.99
CA ALA A 633 0.57 -11.48 35.04
C ALA A 633 -0.05 -11.46 36.45
N ASP A 634 -0.87 -10.45 36.76
CA ASP A 634 -1.50 -10.31 38.08
C ASP A 634 -2.72 -11.21 38.25
N ALA A 635 -3.43 -11.47 37.16
CA ALA A 635 -4.54 -12.41 37.12
C ALA A 635 -4.79 -12.88 35.68
N GLY A 636 -5.50 -14.00 35.54
CA GLY A 636 -6.05 -14.43 34.27
C GLY A 636 -7.09 -15.53 34.48
N ALA A 637 -7.96 -15.70 33.48
CA ALA A 637 -9.03 -16.70 33.52
C ALA A 637 -9.43 -17.12 32.11
N PHE A 638 -9.91 -18.36 32.00
CA PHE A 638 -10.62 -18.88 30.84
C PHE A 638 -12.10 -18.99 31.19
N ASP A 639 -12.94 -18.23 30.47
CA ASP A 639 -14.38 -18.36 30.51
C ASP A 639 -14.83 -19.14 29.28
N THR A 640 -14.93 -20.46 29.45
CA THR A 640 -15.32 -21.39 28.38
C THR A 640 -16.78 -21.26 27.97
N THR A 641 -17.63 -20.65 28.81
CA THR A 641 -19.04 -20.42 28.48
C THR A 641 -19.19 -19.26 27.50
N ASN A 642 -18.47 -18.16 27.74
CA ASN A 642 -18.51 -16.99 26.87
C ASN A 642 -17.41 -16.99 25.80
N ARG A 643 -16.51 -17.98 25.82
CA ARG A 643 -15.34 -18.12 24.95
C ARG A 643 -14.36 -16.95 25.06
N ILE A 644 -14.07 -16.55 26.30
CA ILE A 644 -13.23 -15.39 26.60
C ILE A 644 -11.99 -15.85 27.38
N ILE A 645 -10.81 -15.46 26.88
CA ILE A 645 -9.54 -15.50 27.60
C ILE A 645 -9.26 -14.11 28.17
N ARG A 646 -9.09 -13.99 29.48
CA ARG A 646 -8.81 -12.72 30.17
C ARG A 646 -7.44 -12.75 30.82
N VAL A 647 -6.67 -11.68 30.64
CA VAL A 647 -5.40 -11.47 31.35
C VAL A 647 -5.33 -10.04 31.89
N GLU A 648 -4.82 -9.88 33.11
CA GLU A 648 -4.63 -8.60 33.77
C GLU A 648 -3.19 -8.37 34.18
N VAL A 649 -2.69 -7.16 33.98
CA VAL A 649 -1.37 -6.73 34.45
C VAL A 649 -1.47 -5.37 35.13
N SER A 650 -0.80 -5.24 36.27
CA SER A 650 -0.76 -3.99 37.03
C SER A 650 0.06 -2.92 36.32
N ALA A 651 -0.43 -1.67 36.37
CA ALA A 651 0.29 -0.52 35.84
C ALA A 651 1.66 -0.35 36.51
N ASP A 652 1.78 -0.71 37.79
CA ASP A 652 3.05 -0.64 38.54
C ASP A 652 4.13 -1.57 37.95
N LYS A 653 3.76 -2.79 37.53
CA LYS A 653 4.68 -3.72 36.83
C LYS A 653 5.11 -3.17 35.48
N LEU A 654 4.17 -2.66 34.68
CA LEU A 654 4.48 -2.08 33.37
C LEU A 654 5.38 -0.84 33.51
N ASN A 655 5.06 0.04 34.46
CA ASN A 655 5.83 1.26 34.75
C ASN A 655 7.26 0.98 35.23
N THR A 656 7.48 -0.15 35.91
CA THR A 656 8.84 -0.60 36.28
C THR A 656 9.65 -0.99 35.06
N ALA A 657 8.97 -1.49 34.02
CA ALA A 657 9.62 -1.90 32.80
C ALA A 657 9.93 -0.71 31.87
N ILE A 658 9.23 0.42 31.97
CA ILE A 658 9.44 1.59 31.10
C ILE A 658 10.88 2.13 31.26
N PRO A 659 11.61 2.41 30.15
CA PRO A 659 12.93 3.02 30.21
C PRO A 659 12.95 4.33 31.02
N SER A 660 14.04 4.56 31.76
CA SER A 660 14.22 5.78 32.53
C SER A 660 14.08 7.04 31.65
N GLY A 661 13.33 8.03 32.14
CA GLY A 661 13.08 9.29 31.44
C GLY A 661 11.86 9.28 30.52
N ARG A 662 11.22 8.13 30.27
CA ARG A 662 9.94 8.05 29.56
C ARG A 662 8.75 8.23 30.52
N PRO A 663 7.60 8.75 30.04
CA PRO A 663 6.41 8.91 30.85
C PRO A 663 5.91 7.58 31.42
N LYS A 664 5.37 7.61 32.64
CA LYS A 664 4.66 6.47 33.21
C LYS A 664 3.26 6.38 32.61
N ILE A 665 2.71 5.17 32.55
CA ILE A 665 1.31 4.89 32.24
C ILE A 665 0.46 5.26 33.44
N LEU A 666 -0.48 6.17 33.24
CA LEU A 666 -1.36 6.74 34.23
C LEU A 666 -2.83 6.62 33.78
N ALA A 667 -3.73 6.92 34.71
CA ALA A 667 -5.11 7.24 34.39
C ALA A 667 -5.16 8.38 33.35
N LYS A 668 -6.12 8.33 32.41
CA LYS A 668 -6.32 9.29 31.31
C LYS A 668 -5.40 9.17 30.11
N ASP A 669 -4.39 8.29 30.18
CA ASP A 669 -3.54 7.97 29.03
C ASP A 669 -4.29 7.13 27.99
N TYR A 670 -3.74 7.06 26.78
CA TYR A 670 -4.25 6.23 25.70
C TYR A 670 -3.35 5.03 25.46
N LEU A 671 -3.97 3.88 25.16
CA LEU A 671 -3.30 2.73 24.56
C LEU A 671 -3.67 2.62 23.09
N ALA A 672 -2.69 2.39 22.24
CA ALA A 672 -2.83 2.13 20.81
C ALA A 672 -2.03 0.87 20.44
N GLY A 673 -1.90 0.53 19.15
CA GLY A 673 -1.27 -0.70 18.70
C GLY A 673 -1.98 -1.93 19.24
N LEU A 674 -3.31 -1.86 19.41
CA LEU A 674 -4.10 -2.94 19.99
C LEU A 674 -4.27 -4.03 18.93
N ARG A 675 -3.81 -5.24 19.24
CA ARG A 675 -3.78 -6.39 18.30
C ARG A 675 -3.48 -7.66 19.08
N GLY A 676 -3.69 -8.83 18.50
CA GLY A 676 -3.37 -10.10 19.13
C GLY A 676 -3.06 -11.19 18.12
N GLU A 677 -2.54 -12.26 18.68
CA GLU A 677 -2.20 -13.48 17.96
C GLU A 677 -2.51 -14.67 18.86
N ALA A 678 -2.93 -15.77 18.25
CA ALA A 678 -3.21 -17.01 18.94
C ALA A 678 -2.62 -18.16 18.15
N PHE A 679 -1.95 -19.09 18.84
CA PHE A 679 -1.17 -20.11 18.16
C PHE A 679 -0.99 -21.38 18.97
N GLY A 680 -1.07 -22.51 18.27
CA GLY A 680 -0.82 -23.83 18.80
C GLY A 680 0.68 -24.16 18.95
N PRO A 681 1.01 -25.43 19.26
CA PRO A 681 2.40 -25.86 19.37
C PRO A 681 3.13 -25.77 18.03
N ALA A 682 4.37 -25.27 18.08
CA ALA A 682 5.24 -25.16 16.92
C ALA A 682 5.43 -26.52 16.22
N SER A 683 4.91 -26.62 15.01
CA SER A 683 4.91 -27.78 14.12
C SER A 683 4.62 -27.34 12.67
N SER A 684 4.76 -28.24 11.70
CA SER A 684 4.39 -27.95 10.30
C SER A 684 2.88 -27.76 10.09
N SER A 685 2.07 -28.10 11.08
CA SER A 685 0.61 -27.92 11.08
C SER A 685 0.18 -26.98 12.20
N THR A 686 1.03 -26.00 12.56
CA THR A 686 0.70 -25.02 13.59
C THR A 686 -0.51 -24.24 13.13
N LYS A 687 -1.60 -24.34 13.89
CA LYS A 687 -2.73 -23.42 13.76
C LYS A 687 -2.32 -22.08 14.34
N TYR A 688 -2.55 -21.03 13.59
CA TYR A 688 -2.17 -19.68 13.89
C TYR A 688 -3.30 -18.73 13.50
N ASP A 689 -3.48 -17.68 14.27
CA ASP A 689 -4.38 -16.60 13.90
C ASP A 689 -3.85 -15.26 14.40
N GLN A 690 -4.16 -14.20 13.66
CA GLN A 690 -3.58 -12.88 13.79
C GLN A 690 -4.59 -11.79 13.48
N THR A 691 -4.96 -11.03 14.52
CA THR A 691 -5.83 -9.88 14.30
C THR A 691 -5.05 -8.74 13.67
N ARG A 692 -5.72 -8.00 12.81
CA ARG A 692 -5.27 -6.66 12.42
C ARG A 692 -5.58 -5.60 13.46
N GLY A 693 -4.68 -4.63 13.56
CA GLY A 693 -4.68 -3.43 14.37
C GLY A 693 -6.07 -2.86 14.62
N GLY A 694 -6.37 -2.68 15.89
CA GLY A 694 -7.64 -2.17 16.37
C GLY A 694 -7.65 -0.67 16.54
N SER A 695 -8.74 -0.21 17.11
CA SER A 695 -8.86 1.14 17.64
C SER A 695 -7.92 1.39 18.82
N ARG A 696 -8.19 2.44 19.59
CA ARG A 696 -7.50 2.77 20.83
C ARG A 696 -8.45 2.78 22.02
N ILE A 697 -7.89 2.74 23.22
CA ILE A 697 -8.64 2.91 24.47
C ILE A 697 -8.06 4.06 25.28
N ARG A 698 -8.92 4.84 25.95
CA ARG A 698 -8.51 5.79 26.98
C ARG A 698 -8.69 5.16 28.35
N LEU A 699 -7.65 5.21 29.17
CA LEU A 699 -7.68 4.83 30.58
C LEU A 699 -8.41 5.96 31.35
N TRP A 700 -9.25 5.72 32.36
CA TRP A 700 -10.02 6.81 33.01
C TRP A 700 -9.29 7.49 34.15
#